data_AF-A0A3B4GW82-F1
#
_entry.id   AF-A0A3B4GW82-F1
#
_cell.length_a   1.000
_cell.length_b   1.000
_cell.length_c   1.000
_cell.angle_alpha   90.00
_cell.angle_beta   90.00
_cell.angle_gamma   90.00
#
_symmetry.space_group_name_H-M   'P 1'
#
loop_
_entity.id
_entity.type
_entity.pdbx_description
1 polymer ?
#
loop_
_entity_poly.entity_id
_entity_poly.type
_entity_poly.pdbx_seq_one_letter_code
_entity_poly.pdbx_strand_id
1 'polypeptide(L)'
;MESLTTNTDVRLTVTRCFRTLKSSTDSSDIITALRTLHSYLDEGPDSTATSAERAEFRRAHYSSALQLLVSNIQADWLHQLTAAQRAELWDGLFLAGPPEQALLVLMDAIGELRWVVLGKFLQRGRLAELLWSYCLEAAPSDSPQLRETLLGRISALPDITANKLQLNNRALFRPQQYYPLLATEMLTALEHTCQALRAGTDCNLTFVAQTLGKVCIQGHGGLVLAVMAPRLSACTRSDMVWQRVCWKLLENVPQRWMESVLTGLVQAVSGPDALGRIIGNLVLTNKKAQFVITHKLLLLQYKYEVLQIILGYLAADRDRRPLLIQVLRSVSQAWANSSAVKHTPLEQQLYVSKALLLSVSLLKDSEIQELRSELLQCMLGGMQTHLDSNVVRIRHMGMVIGEYLSSRMDINGTKLKFEYDQDEETRELLSLLAPGACDEPEAEPVNSARLTFYHSSDDELTPYDMSGDQEISKASPPRYLRDCLEILISSEDPVRVELSLKAAESLVRKNSFAAREISVQMSKVLLHMDDKYNINGFLYLRQATMVALTVTDCIPVAHYLTTEFYSLNYSLRQRLDILEVLALAAQELSKPVTEKKAASISSATTAESTPYPGDNPVHWQQVVEKRIQSKTKRLTKVLPVSLATPNRYAPNICLIHDTFLLAAQMGCALLDFVWAVRYHADQMVRRGVLFAVCSVFLSMPSQNLLVDISDQLFETRSWLADVAEGDPDADCRSLAVQSLVLLDKSLKKQLQDPQAPTVET
;
A
#
# COMPACT_ATOMS: atom_id res chain seq x y z
N MET A 1 11.41 48.60 -30.73
CA MET A 1 12.39 49.53 -30.13
C MET A 1 11.96 49.93 -28.71
N GLU A 2 10.70 50.26 -28.47
CA GLU A 2 10.17 50.60 -27.12
C GLU A 2 10.33 49.50 -26.06
N SER A 3 10.22 48.23 -26.42
CA SER A 3 10.45 47.10 -25.49
C SER A 3 11.93 46.91 -25.08
N LEU A 4 12.86 47.35 -25.93
CA LEU A 4 14.30 47.26 -25.66
C LEU A 4 14.76 48.43 -24.77
N THR A 5 14.20 49.63 -24.97
CA THR A 5 14.50 50.82 -24.17
C THR A 5 13.95 50.69 -22.75
N THR A 6 12.71 50.24 -22.61
CA THR A 6 12.09 49.96 -21.28
C THR A 6 12.88 48.92 -20.48
N ASN A 7 13.39 47.86 -21.13
CA ASN A 7 14.22 46.85 -20.46
C ASN A 7 15.54 47.44 -19.92
N THR A 8 16.20 48.30 -20.71
CA THR A 8 17.42 48.97 -20.26
C THR A 8 17.19 49.95 -19.10
N ASP A 9 16.09 50.69 -19.10
CA ASP A 9 15.79 51.71 -18.09
C ASP A 9 15.43 51.09 -16.73
N VAL A 10 14.60 50.04 -16.72
CA VAL A 10 14.29 49.29 -15.48
C VAL A 10 15.58 48.66 -14.94
N ARG A 11 16.39 48.03 -15.79
CA ARG A 11 17.65 47.41 -15.37
C ARG A 11 18.61 48.41 -14.74
N LEU A 12 18.76 49.61 -15.32
CA LEU A 12 19.64 50.67 -14.78
C LEU A 12 19.15 51.16 -13.42
N THR A 13 17.84 51.40 -13.29
CA THR A 13 17.22 51.89 -12.06
C THR A 13 17.32 50.86 -10.94
N VAL A 14 17.03 49.59 -11.22
CA VAL A 14 17.17 48.48 -10.26
C VAL A 14 18.63 48.31 -9.85
N THR A 15 19.57 48.35 -10.80
CA THR A 15 21.01 48.22 -10.50
C THR A 15 21.49 49.36 -9.60
N ARG A 16 20.99 50.59 -9.81
CA ARG A 16 21.28 51.73 -8.92
C ARG A 16 20.75 51.46 -7.52
N CYS A 17 19.49 51.02 -7.37
CA CYS A 17 18.91 50.66 -6.08
C CYS A 17 19.72 49.57 -5.37
N PHE A 18 20.16 48.53 -6.09
CA PHE A 18 20.97 47.46 -5.53
C PHE A 18 22.33 47.93 -5.03
N ARG A 19 22.97 48.88 -5.73
CA ARG A 19 24.22 49.49 -5.24
C ARG A 19 23.97 50.29 -3.97
N THR A 20 22.93 51.14 -3.96
CA THR A 20 22.57 51.94 -2.78
C THR A 20 22.30 51.06 -1.55
N LEU A 21 21.55 49.96 -1.70
CA LEU A 21 21.26 49.03 -0.60
C LEU A 21 22.50 48.29 -0.07
N LYS A 22 23.54 48.12 -0.89
CA LYS A 22 24.80 47.46 -0.48
C LYS A 22 25.81 48.42 0.15
N SER A 23 25.87 49.67 -0.32
CA SER A 23 26.99 50.57 0.01
C SER A 23 26.60 51.81 0.82
N SER A 24 25.32 52.19 0.84
CA SER A 24 24.90 53.40 1.57
C SER A 24 24.72 53.11 3.06
N THR A 25 25.10 54.08 3.88
CA THR A 25 24.85 54.10 5.33
C THR A 25 23.75 55.10 5.71
N ASP A 26 23.27 55.91 4.76
CA ASP A 26 22.18 56.86 5.00
C ASP A 26 20.81 56.18 4.87
N SER A 27 20.05 56.21 5.95
CA SER A 27 18.66 55.72 6.01
C SER A 27 17.74 56.37 4.98
N SER A 28 17.98 57.63 4.59
CA SER A 28 17.10 58.36 3.66
C SER A 28 17.21 57.83 2.22
N ASP A 29 18.44 57.57 1.77
CA ASP A 29 18.74 56.96 0.47
C ASP A 29 18.21 55.52 0.39
N ILE A 30 18.33 54.76 1.49
CA ILE A 30 17.86 53.38 1.59
C ILE A 30 16.33 53.31 1.52
N ILE A 31 15.63 54.16 2.27
CA ILE A 31 14.17 54.26 2.21
C ILE A 31 13.73 54.63 0.79
N THR A 32 14.43 55.54 0.12
CA THR A 32 14.12 55.95 -1.26
C THR A 32 14.33 54.80 -2.26
N ALA A 33 15.42 54.04 -2.10
CA ALA A 33 15.68 52.85 -2.91
C ALA A 33 14.61 51.76 -2.71
N LEU A 34 14.21 51.49 -1.47
CA LEU A 34 13.14 50.52 -1.16
C LEU A 34 11.79 50.96 -1.73
N ARG A 35 11.41 52.24 -1.59
CA ARG A 35 10.19 52.78 -2.20
C ARG A 35 10.20 52.66 -3.71
N THR A 36 11.35 52.91 -4.34
CA THR A 36 11.50 52.76 -5.80
C THR A 36 11.26 51.31 -6.22
N LEU A 37 11.82 50.33 -5.52
CA LEU A 37 11.55 48.91 -5.78
C LEU A 37 10.08 48.55 -5.53
N HIS A 38 9.47 49.12 -4.50
CA HIS A 38 8.06 48.90 -4.15
C HIS A 38 7.10 49.44 -5.22
N SER A 39 7.44 50.56 -5.86
CA SER A 39 6.62 51.17 -6.92
C SER A 39 6.42 50.26 -8.13
N TYR A 40 7.37 49.34 -8.39
CA TYR A 40 7.23 48.34 -9.46
C TYR A 40 6.30 47.17 -9.09
N LEU A 41 5.88 47.06 -7.82
CA LEU A 41 4.94 46.05 -7.35
C LEU A 41 3.52 46.59 -7.20
N ASP A 42 3.37 47.91 -7.03
CA ASP A 42 2.08 48.55 -6.79
C ASP A 42 1.19 48.58 -8.04
N GLU A 43 -0.03 48.05 -7.90
CA GLU A 43 -1.07 48.04 -8.94
C GLU A 43 -2.16 49.09 -8.70
N GLY A 44 -2.00 49.95 -7.68
CA GLY A 44 -2.94 51.02 -7.35
C GLY A 44 -3.05 52.11 -8.45
N PRO A 45 -4.13 52.91 -8.42
CA PRO A 45 -4.37 53.99 -9.38
C PRO A 45 -3.31 55.10 -9.34
N ASP A 46 -2.56 55.24 -8.24
CA ASP A 46 -1.47 56.22 -8.06
C ASP A 46 -0.08 55.67 -8.46
N SER A 47 -0.04 54.51 -9.14
CA SER A 47 1.21 53.84 -9.57
C SER A 47 2.00 54.69 -10.57
N THR A 48 3.25 55.00 -10.23
CA THR A 48 4.17 55.78 -11.09
C THR A 48 4.81 54.95 -12.22
N ALA A 49 4.76 53.61 -12.13
CA ALA A 49 5.41 52.71 -13.09
C ALA A 49 4.40 52.17 -14.12
N THR A 50 4.82 52.08 -15.38
CA THR A 50 3.99 51.52 -16.46
C THR A 50 3.81 50.01 -16.33
N SER A 51 2.74 49.46 -16.92
CA SER A 51 2.49 48.01 -16.90
C SER A 51 3.63 47.18 -17.50
N ALA A 52 4.34 47.72 -18.50
CA ALA A 52 5.47 47.05 -19.15
C ALA A 52 6.71 47.01 -18.23
N GLU A 53 6.99 48.10 -17.52
CA GLU A 53 8.10 48.17 -16.55
C GLU A 53 7.86 47.24 -15.36
N ARG A 54 6.62 47.16 -14.86
CA ARG A 54 6.23 46.23 -13.79
C ARG A 54 6.39 44.77 -14.22
N ALA A 55 5.94 44.43 -15.42
CA ALA A 55 6.09 43.09 -15.95
C ALA A 55 7.58 42.69 -16.09
N GLU A 56 8.43 43.60 -16.58
CA GLU A 56 9.87 43.31 -16.70
C GLU A 56 10.55 43.19 -15.33
N PHE A 57 10.21 44.05 -14.37
CA PHE A 57 10.74 43.94 -13.00
C PHE A 57 10.36 42.59 -12.36
N ARG A 58 9.08 42.21 -12.43
CA ARG A 58 8.57 40.93 -11.90
C ARG A 58 9.25 39.73 -12.56
N ARG A 59 9.52 39.79 -13.86
CA ARG A 59 10.12 38.69 -14.63
C ARG A 59 11.64 38.55 -14.44
N ALA A 60 12.39 39.65 -14.46
CA ALA A 60 13.85 39.62 -14.60
C ALA A 60 14.62 40.04 -13.34
N HIS A 61 13.98 40.76 -12.40
CA HIS A 61 14.70 41.47 -11.34
C HIS A 61 14.17 41.20 -9.93
N TYR A 62 12.92 40.78 -9.79
CA TYR A 62 12.27 40.60 -8.49
C TYR A 62 12.95 39.57 -7.59
N SER A 63 13.23 38.37 -8.11
CA SER A 63 13.96 37.33 -7.36
C SER A 63 15.32 37.82 -6.84
N SER A 64 16.10 38.49 -7.69
CA SER A 64 17.41 39.06 -7.32
C SER A 64 17.28 40.18 -6.28
N ALA A 65 16.20 40.97 -6.35
CA ALA A 65 15.92 41.99 -5.36
C ALA A 65 15.66 41.34 -3.99
N LEU A 66 14.80 40.33 -3.91
CA LEU A 66 14.52 39.63 -2.65
C LEU A 66 15.77 38.94 -2.09
N GLN A 67 16.57 38.27 -2.92
CA GLN A 67 17.84 37.65 -2.50
C GLN A 67 18.82 38.68 -1.93
N LEU A 68 18.86 39.89 -2.52
CA LEU A 68 19.66 40.97 -1.99
C LEU A 68 19.18 41.41 -0.61
N LEU A 69 17.87 41.56 -0.41
CA LEU A 69 17.30 41.90 0.90
C LEU A 69 17.65 40.81 1.93
N VAL A 70 17.49 39.54 1.57
CA VAL A 70 17.88 38.41 2.44
C VAL A 70 19.36 38.50 2.82
N SER A 71 20.26 38.68 1.86
CA SER A 71 21.71 38.78 2.14
C SER A 71 22.09 39.95 3.06
N ASN A 72 21.23 40.97 3.18
CA ASN A 72 21.42 42.15 4.01
C ASN A 72 20.55 42.15 5.28
N ILE A 73 20.04 41.00 5.73
CA ILE A 73 19.22 40.90 6.95
C ILE A 73 19.93 41.44 8.20
N GLN A 74 21.26 41.31 8.27
CA GLN A 74 22.08 41.79 9.39
C GLN A 74 22.55 43.24 9.20
N ALA A 75 22.15 43.93 8.13
CA ALA A 75 22.63 45.27 7.87
C ALA A 75 22.10 46.27 8.92
N ASP A 76 22.97 47.17 9.37
CA ASP A 76 22.69 48.14 10.45
C ASP A 76 21.49 49.04 10.12
N TRP A 77 21.32 49.38 8.84
CA TRP A 77 20.22 50.22 8.38
C TRP A 77 18.85 49.56 8.60
N LEU A 78 18.75 48.23 8.61
CA LEU A 78 17.49 47.53 8.85
C LEU A 78 16.97 47.83 10.27
N HIS A 79 17.88 48.02 11.23
CA HIS A 79 17.57 48.39 12.61
C HIS A 79 17.18 49.86 12.78
N GLN A 80 17.60 50.73 11.85
CA GLN A 80 17.28 52.16 11.86
C GLN A 80 15.87 52.46 11.33
N LEU A 81 15.26 51.52 10.57
CA LEU A 81 13.89 51.65 10.11
C LEU A 81 12.89 51.52 11.26
N THR A 82 11.89 52.40 11.28
CA THR A 82 10.75 52.26 12.20
C THR A 82 9.96 50.98 11.92
N ALA A 83 9.22 50.47 12.92
CA ALA A 83 8.43 49.26 12.75
C ALA A 83 7.40 49.37 11.60
N ALA A 84 6.81 50.55 11.41
CA ALA A 84 5.89 50.84 10.30
C ALA A 84 6.62 50.80 8.95
N GLN A 85 7.75 51.50 8.81
CA GLN A 85 8.54 51.49 7.57
C GLN A 85 9.06 50.09 7.23
N ARG A 86 9.46 49.30 8.22
CA ARG A 86 9.88 47.91 7.98
C ARG A 86 8.72 47.05 7.49
N ALA A 87 7.54 47.18 8.10
CA ALA A 87 6.36 46.41 7.66
C ALA A 87 5.87 46.83 6.26
N GLU A 88 5.98 48.12 5.93
CA GLU A 88 5.55 48.65 4.64
C GLU A 88 6.57 48.38 3.53
N LEU A 89 7.83 48.76 3.74
CA LEU A 89 8.84 48.80 2.67
C LEU A 89 9.66 47.51 2.55
N TRP A 90 9.84 46.78 3.65
CA TRP A 90 10.62 45.53 3.64
C TRP A 90 9.69 44.32 3.54
N ASP A 91 8.79 44.14 4.51
CA ASP A 91 7.84 43.02 4.46
C ASP A 91 6.93 43.15 3.24
N GLY A 92 6.55 44.37 2.85
CA GLY A 92 5.74 44.62 1.65
C GLY A 92 6.36 44.09 0.36
N LEU A 93 7.69 44.10 0.20
CA LEU A 93 8.35 43.56 -0.99
C LEU A 93 8.14 42.04 -1.11
N PHE A 94 8.10 41.32 0.00
CA PHE A 94 7.77 39.88 0.04
C PHE A 94 6.26 39.62 -0.05
N LEU A 95 5.43 40.57 0.39
CA LEU A 95 3.98 40.40 0.54
C LEU A 95 3.15 41.00 -0.59
N ALA A 96 3.73 41.73 -1.54
CA ALA A 96 3.03 42.36 -2.66
C ALA A 96 3.49 41.88 -4.06
N GLY A 97 4.68 41.29 -4.17
CA GLY A 97 5.20 40.81 -5.46
C GLY A 97 4.80 39.37 -5.80
N PRO A 98 5.26 38.82 -6.95
CA PRO A 98 4.91 37.48 -7.41
C PRO A 98 5.08 36.39 -6.34
N PRO A 99 4.00 35.71 -5.92
CA PRO A 99 4.02 34.85 -4.74
C PRO A 99 4.91 33.62 -4.92
N GLU A 100 5.05 33.09 -6.14
CA GLU A 100 5.91 31.94 -6.44
C GLU A 100 7.41 32.26 -6.22
N GLN A 101 7.87 33.41 -6.70
CA GLN A 101 9.25 33.87 -6.51
C GLN A 101 9.50 34.23 -5.04
N ALA A 102 8.55 34.92 -4.41
CA ALA A 102 8.64 35.28 -3.00
C ALA A 102 8.73 34.04 -2.10
N LEU A 103 7.90 33.03 -2.34
CA LEU A 103 7.91 31.78 -1.58
C LEU A 103 9.27 31.08 -1.68
N LEU A 104 9.83 30.94 -2.89
CA LEU A 104 11.12 30.27 -3.08
C LEU A 104 12.24 30.97 -2.33
N VAL A 105 12.35 32.30 -2.44
CA VAL A 105 13.38 33.07 -1.72
C VAL A 105 13.17 33.00 -0.21
N LEU A 106 11.93 33.09 0.28
CA LEU A 106 11.62 32.95 1.70
C LEU A 106 12.01 31.56 2.22
N MET A 107 11.79 30.50 1.43
CA MET A 107 12.06 29.12 1.83
C MET A 107 13.55 28.77 1.85
N ASP A 108 14.33 29.31 0.91
CA ASP A 108 15.77 29.15 0.91
C ASP A 108 16.36 29.81 2.16
N ALA A 109 15.82 30.95 2.56
CA ALA A 109 16.33 31.75 3.67
C ALA A 109 15.65 31.53 5.03
N ILE A 110 14.86 30.45 5.25
CA ILE A 110 14.20 30.14 6.54
C ILE A 110 15.16 30.16 7.76
N GLY A 111 16.46 29.88 7.57
CA GLY A 111 17.45 29.92 8.64
C GLY A 111 18.01 31.32 8.97
N GLU A 112 18.02 32.24 7.98
CA GLU A 112 18.56 33.59 8.11
C GLU A 112 17.46 34.63 8.32
N LEU A 113 16.32 34.44 7.66
CA LEU A 113 15.14 35.26 7.78
C LEU A 113 14.46 35.06 9.12
N ARG A 114 13.93 36.17 9.64
CA ARG A 114 12.85 36.12 10.64
C ARG A 114 11.66 35.41 9.98
N TRP A 115 11.43 34.14 10.36
CA TRP A 115 10.25 33.31 10.03
C TRP A 115 8.89 34.03 10.21
N VAL A 116 8.89 35.20 10.87
CA VAL A 116 7.81 36.18 10.95
C VAL A 116 7.27 36.55 9.56
N VAL A 117 8.13 36.80 8.58
CA VAL A 117 7.69 37.23 7.23
C VAL A 117 6.99 36.09 6.49
N LEU A 118 7.54 34.86 6.58
CA LEU A 118 6.87 33.67 6.03
C LEU A 118 5.53 33.40 6.73
N GLY A 119 5.45 33.63 8.05
CA GLY A 119 4.18 33.57 8.79
C GLY A 119 3.15 34.59 8.29
N LYS A 120 3.57 35.84 8.06
CA LYS A 120 2.72 36.90 7.48
C LYS A 120 2.31 36.57 6.04
N PHE A 121 3.19 35.95 5.26
CA PHE A 121 2.92 35.50 3.90
C PHE A 121 1.78 34.48 3.88
N LEU A 122 1.84 33.47 4.76
CA LEU A 122 0.77 32.48 4.91
C LEU A 122 -0.53 33.10 5.43
N GLN A 123 -0.46 34.03 6.39
CA GLN A 123 -1.64 34.70 6.94
C GLN A 123 -2.34 35.65 5.97
N ARG A 124 -1.63 36.19 4.97
CA ARG A 124 -2.19 37.09 3.96
C ARG A 124 -2.87 36.37 2.79
N GLY A 125 -2.96 35.05 2.80
CA GLY A 125 -3.59 34.31 1.71
C GLY A 125 -2.74 34.25 0.43
N ARG A 126 -1.41 34.46 0.54
CA ARG A 126 -0.53 34.50 -0.64
C ARG A 126 -0.39 33.15 -1.33
N LEU A 127 -0.70 32.04 -0.63
CA LEU A 127 -0.74 30.71 -1.25
C LEU A 127 -1.98 30.56 -2.15
N ALA A 128 -3.13 31.12 -1.78
CA ALA A 128 -4.30 31.16 -2.63
C ALA A 128 -4.03 31.95 -3.91
N GLU A 129 -3.38 33.12 -3.81
CA GLU A 129 -2.94 33.90 -4.98
C GLU A 129 -2.00 33.10 -5.89
N LEU A 130 -1.04 32.38 -5.32
CA LEU A 130 -0.13 31.51 -6.06
C LEU A 130 -0.90 30.40 -6.77
N LEU A 131 -1.75 29.66 -6.05
CA LEU A 131 -2.54 28.58 -6.64
C LEU A 131 -3.48 29.10 -7.74
N TRP A 132 -4.04 30.29 -7.54
CA TRP A 132 -4.92 30.96 -8.49
C TRP A 132 -4.18 31.45 -9.74
N SER A 133 -2.97 31.99 -9.61
CA SER A 133 -2.20 32.45 -10.77
C SER A 133 -1.88 31.32 -11.75
N TYR A 134 -1.68 30.09 -11.25
CA TYR A 134 -1.54 28.89 -12.08
C TYR A 134 -2.85 28.40 -12.71
N CYS A 135 -4.01 28.87 -12.23
CA CYS A 135 -5.31 28.52 -12.81
C CYS A 135 -5.63 29.36 -14.05
N LEU A 136 -5.25 30.63 -14.08
CA LEU A 136 -5.38 31.46 -15.27
C LEU A 136 -4.25 31.09 -16.23
N GLU A 137 -4.53 30.78 -17.50
CA GLU A 137 -3.55 30.39 -18.53
C GLU A 137 -2.44 31.44 -18.81
N ALA A 138 -2.37 32.51 -18.01
CA ALA A 138 -1.32 33.53 -17.95
C ALA A 138 -0.24 33.24 -16.88
N ALA A 139 -0.10 32.00 -16.40
CA ALA A 139 1.14 31.63 -15.69
C ALA A 139 2.32 31.86 -16.67
N PRO A 140 3.34 32.64 -16.27
CA PRO A 140 4.43 33.03 -17.14
C PRO A 140 5.17 31.79 -17.65
N SER A 141 6.07 31.99 -18.62
CA SER A 141 6.99 31.02 -19.21
C SER A 141 7.75 30.13 -18.19
N ASP A 142 7.03 29.23 -17.53
CA ASP A 142 7.47 28.45 -16.38
C ASP A 142 7.93 27.08 -16.84
N SER A 143 9.13 26.73 -16.44
CA SER A 143 9.68 25.41 -16.71
C SER A 143 8.95 24.35 -15.86
N PRO A 144 8.80 23.11 -16.35
CA PRO A 144 8.22 22.03 -15.56
C PRO A 144 8.99 21.79 -14.24
N GLN A 145 10.31 22.03 -14.24
CA GLN A 145 11.15 21.93 -13.05
C GLN A 145 10.76 22.94 -11.96
N LEU A 146 10.39 24.17 -12.35
CA LEU A 146 9.93 25.18 -11.39
C LEU A 146 8.63 24.75 -10.72
N ARG A 147 7.68 24.21 -11.49
CA ARG A 147 6.39 23.71 -10.95
C ARG A 147 6.60 22.55 -9.98
N GLU A 148 7.46 21.61 -10.30
CA GLU A 148 7.80 20.50 -9.39
C GLU A 148 8.47 20.99 -8.10
N THR A 149 9.38 21.96 -8.23
CA THR A 149 10.04 22.59 -7.08
C THR A 149 9.01 23.26 -6.17
N LEU A 150 8.13 24.10 -6.72
CA LEU A 150 7.07 24.77 -5.97
C LEU A 150 6.12 23.77 -5.31
N LEU A 151 5.70 22.74 -6.04
CA LEU A 151 4.85 21.67 -5.51
C LEU A 151 5.52 20.95 -4.32
N GLY A 152 6.79 20.60 -4.45
CA GLY A 152 7.58 19.98 -3.38
C GLY A 152 7.73 20.91 -2.18
N ARG A 153 7.99 22.20 -2.42
CA ARG A 153 8.12 23.23 -1.39
C ARG A 153 6.82 23.49 -0.63
N ILE A 154 5.69 23.64 -1.31
CA ILE A 154 4.37 23.85 -0.69
C ILE A 154 3.96 22.63 0.14
N SER A 155 4.15 21.43 -0.40
CA SER A 155 3.72 20.19 0.26
C SER A 155 4.58 19.83 1.48
N ALA A 156 5.89 20.06 1.43
CA ALA A 156 6.86 19.76 2.49
C ALA A 156 7.22 20.97 3.39
N LEU A 157 6.47 22.08 3.32
CA LEU A 157 6.77 23.28 4.11
C LEU A 157 6.87 23.01 5.63
N PRO A 158 5.97 22.22 6.25
CA PRO A 158 6.08 21.87 7.66
C PRO A 158 7.38 21.14 7.99
N ASP A 159 7.81 20.20 7.15
CA ASP A 159 9.02 19.42 7.38
C ASP A 159 10.27 20.29 7.22
N ILE A 160 10.31 21.13 6.18
CA ILE A 160 11.42 22.06 5.93
C ILE A 160 11.57 23.05 7.09
N THR A 161 10.46 23.61 7.57
CA THR A 161 10.46 24.55 8.70
C THR A 161 10.78 23.86 10.02
N ALA A 162 10.29 22.65 10.26
CA ALA A 162 10.65 21.87 11.44
C ALA A 162 12.14 21.55 11.47
N ASN A 163 12.73 21.13 10.35
CA ASN A 163 14.14 20.79 10.25
C ASN A 163 15.05 22.01 10.43
N LYS A 164 14.68 23.16 9.86
CA LYS A 164 15.49 24.39 9.96
C LYS A 164 15.28 25.15 11.28
N LEU A 165 14.07 25.17 11.85
CA LEU A 165 13.74 25.98 13.03
C LEU A 165 13.75 25.18 14.34
N GLN A 166 13.67 23.85 14.29
CA GLN A 166 13.69 22.94 15.45
C GLN A 166 12.76 23.43 16.58
N LEU A 167 13.31 23.81 17.74
CA LEU A 167 12.57 24.25 18.92
C LEU A 167 11.89 25.62 18.76
N ASN A 168 12.33 26.45 17.80
CA ASN A 168 11.76 27.77 17.54
C ASN A 168 10.56 27.71 16.57
N ASN A 169 10.08 26.50 16.24
CA ASN A 169 9.00 26.32 15.28
C ASN A 169 7.63 26.77 15.85
N ARG A 170 7.00 27.74 15.18
CA ARG A 170 5.67 28.25 15.55
C ARG A 170 4.57 27.24 15.22
N ALA A 171 3.46 27.36 15.93
CA ALA A 171 2.30 26.49 15.73
C ALA A 171 1.79 26.50 14.27
N LEU A 172 1.85 27.67 13.60
CA LEU A 172 1.35 27.88 12.24
C LEU A 172 2.03 26.96 11.20
N PHE A 173 3.28 26.59 11.43
CA PHE A 173 4.05 25.73 10.52
C PHE A 173 3.93 24.25 10.87
N ARG A 174 3.27 23.89 11.98
CA ARG A 174 3.05 22.48 12.32
C ARG A 174 2.02 21.88 11.36
N PRO A 175 2.14 20.58 11.01
CA PRO A 175 1.19 19.90 10.14
C PRO A 175 -0.29 20.15 10.51
N GLN A 176 -0.61 20.15 11.82
CA GLN A 176 -1.98 20.33 12.31
C GLN A 176 -2.59 21.70 12.02
N GLN A 177 -1.78 22.74 11.77
CA GLN A 177 -2.27 24.08 11.42
C GLN A 177 -2.02 24.43 9.95
N TYR A 178 -0.88 24.00 9.41
CA TYR A 178 -0.50 24.31 8.04
C TYR A 178 -1.41 23.64 7.01
N TYR A 179 -1.71 22.34 7.15
CA TYR A 179 -2.51 21.64 6.13
C TYR A 179 -3.99 22.07 6.12
N PRO A 180 -4.64 22.36 7.26
CA PRO A 180 -5.94 23.04 7.27
C PRO A 180 -5.92 24.45 6.65
N LEU A 181 -4.84 25.22 6.87
CA LEU A 181 -4.64 26.50 6.21
C LEU A 181 -4.52 26.31 4.69
N LEU A 182 -3.63 25.42 4.23
CA LEU A 182 -3.43 25.12 2.82
C LEU A 182 -4.72 24.64 2.14
N ALA A 183 -5.55 23.85 2.84
CA ALA A 183 -6.87 23.46 2.37
C ALA A 183 -7.80 24.67 2.13
N THR A 184 -7.77 25.65 3.05
CA THR A 184 -8.53 26.90 2.92
C THR A 184 -8.02 27.76 1.75
N GLU A 185 -6.71 27.81 1.56
CA GLU A 185 -6.08 28.50 0.43
C GLU A 185 -6.45 27.85 -0.91
N MET A 186 -6.45 26.51 -1.00
CA MET A 186 -6.95 25.78 -2.17
C MET A 186 -8.42 26.07 -2.44
N LEU A 187 -9.28 26.07 -1.42
CA LEU A 187 -10.70 26.40 -1.57
C LEU A 187 -10.90 27.82 -2.10
N THR A 188 -10.10 28.78 -1.65
CA THR A 188 -10.14 30.17 -2.12
C THR A 188 -9.74 30.25 -3.60
N ALA A 189 -8.69 29.54 -4.01
CA ALA A 189 -8.31 29.45 -5.42
C ALA A 189 -9.41 28.79 -6.29
N LEU A 190 -10.10 27.76 -5.77
CA LEU A 190 -11.24 27.14 -6.46
C LEU A 190 -12.44 28.10 -6.56
N GLU A 191 -12.68 28.93 -5.54
CA GLU A 191 -13.73 29.94 -5.57
C GLU A 191 -13.46 31.01 -6.64
N HIS A 192 -12.23 31.52 -6.72
CA HIS A 192 -11.81 32.40 -7.81
C HIS A 192 -11.94 31.73 -9.18
N THR A 193 -11.60 30.44 -9.28
CA THR A 193 -11.81 29.67 -10.51
C THR A 193 -13.29 29.62 -10.90
N CYS A 194 -14.19 29.40 -9.93
CA CYS A 194 -15.62 29.45 -10.20
C CYS A 194 -16.07 30.84 -10.67
N GLN A 195 -15.54 31.91 -10.08
CA GLN A 195 -15.86 33.29 -10.48
C GLN A 195 -15.38 33.58 -11.91
N ALA A 196 -14.15 33.20 -12.26
CA ALA A 196 -13.59 33.41 -13.59
C ALA A 196 -14.30 32.59 -14.67
N LEU A 197 -14.66 31.33 -14.38
CA LEU A 197 -15.47 30.51 -15.29
C LEU A 197 -16.86 31.11 -15.53
N ARG A 198 -17.49 31.71 -14.50
CA ARG A 198 -18.75 32.46 -14.66
C ARG A 198 -18.56 33.72 -15.51
N ALA A 199 -17.38 34.33 -15.46
CA ALA A 199 -17.00 35.46 -16.31
C ALA A 199 -16.54 35.05 -17.73
N GLY A 200 -16.57 33.76 -18.07
CA GLY A 200 -16.19 33.25 -19.40
C GLY A 200 -14.69 33.16 -19.63
N THR A 201 -13.88 33.12 -18.57
CA THR A 201 -12.42 32.93 -18.65
C THR A 201 -12.08 31.46 -18.47
N ASP A 202 -11.32 30.87 -19.40
CA ASP A 202 -10.83 29.50 -19.29
C ASP A 202 -9.79 29.36 -18.17
N CYS A 203 -9.84 28.22 -17.47
CA CYS A 203 -9.00 27.98 -16.29
C CYS A 203 -8.46 26.54 -16.26
N ASN A 204 -7.26 26.36 -15.73
CA ASN A 204 -6.58 25.07 -15.58
C ASN A 204 -6.36 24.67 -14.11
N LEU A 205 -7.01 23.60 -13.66
CA LEU A 205 -6.94 23.14 -12.26
C LEU A 205 -5.75 22.20 -11.96
N THR A 206 -4.85 21.96 -12.91
CA THR A 206 -3.80 20.92 -12.79
C THR A 206 -2.90 21.13 -11.57
N PHE A 207 -2.44 22.36 -11.32
CA PHE A 207 -1.53 22.63 -10.22
C PHE A 207 -2.20 22.48 -8.84
N VAL A 208 -3.47 22.90 -8.72
CA VAL A 208 -4.27 22.70 -7.50
C VAL A 208 -4.52 21.21 -7.25
N ALA A 209 -4.86 20.45 -8.30
CA ALA A 209 -5.05 19.00 -8.24
C ALA A 209 -3.77 18.27 -7.83
N GLN A 210 -2.63 18.68 -8.38
CA GLN A 210 -1.32 18.13 -8.01
C GLN A 210 -0.97 18.43 -6.56
N THR A 211 -1.24 19.65 -6.08
CA THR A 211 -0.99 20.04 -4.68
C THR A 211 -1.85 19.20 -3.73
N LEU A 212 -3.15 19.06 -4.03
CA LEU A 212 -4.05 18.18 -3.26
C LEU A 212 -3.54 16.73 -3.24
N GLY A 213 -3.22 16.17 -4.41
CA GLY A 213 -2.74 14.80 -4.53
C GLY A 213 -1.42 14.56 -3.81
N LYS A 214 -0.46 15.48 -3.92
CA LYS A 214 0.87 15.38 -3.30
C LYS A 214 0.77 15.39 -1.77
N VAL A 215 -0.07 16.25 -1.20
CA VAL A 215 -0.28 16.31 0.25
C VAL A 215 -1.00 15.06 0.76
N CYS A 216 -1.94 14.51 -0.03
CA CYS A 216 -2.62 13.28 0.35
C CYS A 216 -1.68 12.06 0.35
N ILE A 217 -0.82 11.90 -0.66
CA ILE A 217 0.11 10.76 -0.73
C ILE A 217 1.21 10.82 0.34
N GLN A 218 1.55 12.02 0.84
CA GLN A 218 2.45 12.23 1.97
C GLN A 218 1.83 11.87 3.34
N GLY A 219 0.57 11.46 3.38
CA GLY A 219 -0.11 11.04 4.61
C GLY A 219 -0.88 12.16 5.33
N HIS A 220 -0.94 13.36 4.76
CA HIS A 220 -1.65 14.50 5.34
C HIS A 220 -3.05 14.71 4.76
N GLY A 221 -3.54 13.76 3.97
CA GLY A 221 -4.87 13.82 3.33
C GLY A 221 -6.01 14.00 4.32
N GLY A 222 -5.96 13.35 5.50
CA GLY A 222 -6.99 13.50 6.52
C GLY A 222 -7.14 14.94 7.03
N LEU A 223 -6.04 15.66 7.21
CA LEU A 223 -6.07 17.06 7.68
C LEU A 223 -6.62 18.01 6.62
N VAL A 224 -6.23 17.81 5.36
CA VAL A 224 -6.69 18.64 4.23
C VAL A 224 -8.16 18.37 3.94
N LEU A 225 -8.55 17.10 3.80
CA LEU A 225 -9.89 16.72 3.37
C LEU A 225 -10.93 16.92 4.47
N ALA A 226 -10.55 16.91 5.75
CA ALA A 226 -11.43 17.32 6.85
C ALA A 226 -11.93 18.77 6.71
N VAL A 227 -11.14 19.65 6.09
CA VAL A 227 -11.54 21.04 5.81
C VAL A 227 -12.21 21.15 4.43
N MET A 228 -11.65 20.52 3.40
CA MET A 228 -12.16 20.65 2.03
C MET A 228 -13.51 19.96 1.85
N ALA A 229 -13.67 18.71 2.30
CA ALA A 229 -14.86 17.91 1.97
C ALA A 229 -16.17 18.54 2.45
N PRO A 230 -16.29 19.07 3.70
CA PRO A 230 -17.52 19.73 4.14
C PRO A 230 -17.83 21.00 3.34
N ARG A 231 -16.79 21.79 3.00
CA ARG A 231 -16.94 23.03 2.22
C ARG A 231 -17.37 22.73 0.79
N LEU A 232 -16.73 21.78 0.12
CA LEU A 232 -17.12 21.33 -1.22
C LEU A 232 -18.54 20.75 -1.23
N SER A 233 -18.91 19.97 -0.20
CA SER A 233 -20.26 19.40 -0.06
C SER A 233 -21.35 20.45 0.04
N ALA A 234 -21.06 21.59 0.69
CA ALA A 234 -21.95 22.73 0.80
C ALA A 234 -22.03 23.51 -0.52
N CYS A 235 -20.88 23.87 -1.11
CA CYS A 235 -20.83 24.67 -2.34
C CYS A 235 -21.46 23.95 -3.54
N THR A 236 -21.26 22.63 -3.66
CA THR A 236 -21.81 21.84 -4.79
C THR A 236 -23.31 21.59 -4.71
N ARG A 237 -23.97 21.86 -3.56
CA ARG A 237 -25.39 21.54 -3.37
C ARG A 237 -26.31 22.32 -4.29
N SER A 238 -26.02 23.59 -4.54
CA SER A 238 -26.86 24.50 -5.34
C SER A 238 -26.16 25.03 -6.59
N ASP A 239 -24.85 24.77 -6.75
CA ASP A 239 -24.05 25.38 -7.80
C ASP A 239 -23.38 24.32 -8.70
N MET A 240 -23.81 24.30 -9.96
CA MET A 240 -23.31 23.38 -10.98
C MET A 240 -21.90 23.73 -11.46
N VAL A 241 -21.48 25.00 -11.36
CA VAL A 241 -20.11 25.42 -11.66
C VAL A 241 -19.16 24.80 -10.64
N TRP A 242 -19.54 24.84 -9.36
CA TRP A 242 -18.77 24.16 -8.30
C TRP A 242 -18.68 22.65 -8.53
N GLN A 243 -19.76 21.99 -8.95
CA GLN A 243 -19.71 20.56 -9.31
C GLN A 243 -18.71 20.30 -10.44
N ARG A 244 -18.80 21.06 -11.54
CA ARG A 244 -17.90 20.92 -12.69
C ARG A 244 -16.44 21.18 -12.32
N VAL A 245 -16.18 22.17 -11.46
CA VAL A 245 -14.84 22.48 -10.93
C VAL A 245 -14.32 21.33 -10.07
N CYS A 246 -15.14 20.75 -9.19
CA CYS A 246 -14.76 19.57 -8.41
C CYS A 246 -14.44 18.35 -9.28
N TRP A 247 -15.26 18.08 -10.30
CA TRP A 247 -15.02 16.97 -11.24
C TRP A 247 -13.69 17.18 -11.96
N LYS A 248 -13.45 18.38 -12.50
CA LYS A 248 -12.20 18.70 -13.20
C LYS A 248 -10.98 18.70 -12.28
N LEU A 249 -11.13 19.14 -11.04
CA LEU A 249 -10.07 19.05 -10.03
C LEU A 249 -9.63 17.61 -9.83
N LEU A 250 -10.59 16.69 -9.66
CA LEU A 250 -10.30 15.28 -9.41
C LEU A 250 -9.83 14.53 -10.66
N GLU A 251 -10.36 14.85 -11.84
CA GLU A 251 -9.86 14.33 -13.12
C GLU A 251 -8.38 14.68 -13.34
N ASN A 252 -7.94 15.86 -12.89
CA ASN A 252 -6.56 16.33 -13.00
C ASN A 252 -5.63 15.76 -11.93
N VAL A 253 -6.12 14.98 -10.96
CA VAL A 253 -5.27 14.32 -9.97
C VAL A 253 -4.48 13.18 -10.65
N PRO A 254 -3.14 13.16 -10.55
CA PRO A 254 -2.34 12.06 -11.09
C PRO A 254 -2.79 10.69 -10.58
N GLN A 255 -2.86 9.69 -11.47
CA GLN A 255 -3.38 8.35 -11.14
C GLN A 255 -2.68 7.72 -9.92
N ARG A 256 -1.36 7.94 -9.78
CA ARG A 256 -0.57 7.47 -8.61
C ARG A 256 -1.05 8.02 -7.26
N TRP A 257 -1.68 9.19 -7.24
CA TRP A 257 -2.15 9.86 -6.01
C TRP A 257 -3.66 9.73 -5.80
N MET A 258 -4.38 9.25 -6.82
CA MET A 258 -5.83 9.12 -6.83
C MET A 258 -6.36 8.35 -5.62
N GLU A 259 -5.69 7.26 -5.26
CA GLU A 259 -6.12 6.43 -4.14
C GLU A 259 -6.11 7.20 -2.81
N SER A 260 -5.03 7.91 -2.50
CA SER A 260 -4.90 8.67 -1.25
C SER A 260 -5.94 9.78 -1.17
N VAL A 261 -6.22 10.45 -2.30
CA VAL A 261 -7.26 11.49 -2.37
C VAL A 261 -8.64 10.90 -2.16
N LEU A 262 -9.02 9.85 -2.89
CA LEU A 262 -10.34 9.22 -2.78
C LEU A 262 -10.55 8.62 -1.39
N THR A 263 -9.54 7.98 -0.81
CA THR A 263 -9.62 7.39 0.54
C THR A 263 -9.94 8.45 1.58
N GLY A 264 -9.19 9.56 1.58
CA GLY A 264 -9.43 10.65 2.53
C GLY A 264 -10.74 11.40 2.26
N LEU A 265 -11.16 11.49 0.99
CA LEU A 265 -12.37 12.21 0.61
C LEU A 265 -13.60 11.42 1.08
N VAL A 266 -13.66 10.12 0.80
CA VAL A 266 -14.77 9.27 1.22
C VAL A 266 -14.91 9.24 2.75
N GLN A 267 -13.79 9.29 3.49
CA GLN A 267 -13.80 9.37 4.96
C GLN A 267 -14.28 10.72 5.51
N ALA A 268 -14.18 11.81 4.74
CA ALA A 268 -14.48 13.17 5.19
C ALA A 268 -15.84 13.71 4.71
N VAL A 269 -16.48 13.06 3.73
CA VAL A 269 -17.76 13.48 3.17
C VAL A 269 -18.93 12.99 4.04
N SER A 270 -19.99 13.79 4.14
CA SER A 270 -21.14 13.51 5.02
C SER A 270 -22.14 12.47 4.49
N GLY A 271 -22.00 11.99 3.25
CA GLY A 271 -22.96 11.06 2.64
C GLY A 271 -22.78 10.81 1.14
N PRO A 272 -23.52 9.85 0.56
CA PRO A 272 -23.36 9.40 -0.83
C PRO A 272 -23.68 10.49 -1.86
N ASP A 273 -24.70 11.32 -1.63
CA ASP A 273 -25.06 12.39 -2.57
C ASP A 273 -23.99 13.47 -2.64
N ALA A 274 -23.39 13.80 -1.49
CA ALA A 274 -22.29 14.76 -1.44
C ALA A 274 -21.06 14.22 -2.17
N LEU A 275 -20.75 12.92 -2.01
CA LEU A 275 -19.68 12.28 -2.76
C LEU A 275 -19.97 12.36 -4.27
N GLY A 276 -21.18 12.00 -4.70
CA GLY A 276 -21.59 12.07 -6.11
C GLY A 276 -21.49 13.46 -6.72
N ARG A 277 -21.87 14.51 -5.98
CA ARG A 277 -21.71 15.90 -6.46
C ARG A 277 -20.24 16.31 -6.58
N ILE A 278 -19.35 15.82 -5.70
CA ILE A 278 -17.93 16.18 -5.71
C ILE A 278 -17.14 15.38 -6.77
N ILE A 279 -17.37 14.07 -6.90
CA ILE A 279 -16.58 13.19 -7.79
C ILE A 279 -17.24 12.92 -9.15
N GLY A 280 -18.54 13.18 -9.27
CA GLY A 280 -19.29 13.00 -10.52
C GLY A 280 -19.24 11.55 -11.01
N ASN A 281 -18.89 11.35 -12.27
CA ASN A 281 -18.76 10.03 -12.91
C ASN A 281 -17.29 9.60 -13.11
N LEU A 282 -16.38 10.07 -12.25
CA LEU A 282 -14.95 9.78 -12.34
C LEU A 282 -14.63 8.26 -12.38
N VAL A 283 -15.45 7.44 -11.72
CA VAL A 283 -15.28 5.96 -11.73
C VAL A 283 -15.54 5.33 -13.09
N LEU A 284 -16.22 6.01 -14.01
CA LEU A 284 -16.46 5.53 -15.37
C LEU A 284 -15.34 5.94 -16.33
N THR A 285 -14.68 7.07 -16.05
CA THR A 285 -13.62 7.61 -16.92
C THR A 285 -12.22 7.18 -16.50
N ASN A 286 -12.00 6.91 -15.21
CA ASN A 286 -10.70 6.60 -14.65
C ASN A 286 -10.66 5.20 -14.01
N LYS A 287 -9.92 4.26 -14.64
CA LYS A 287 -9.78 2.86 -14.18
C LYS A 287 -9.20 2.75 -12.77
N LYS A 288 -8.28 3.64 -12.37
CA LYS A 288 -7.72 3.63 -11.01
C LYS A 288 -8.77 4.06 -9.99
N ALA A 289 -9.55 5.10 -10.29
CA ALA A 289 -10.66 5.52 -9.43
C ALA A 289 -11.73 4.42 -9.32
N GLN A 290 -12.07 3.76 -10.44
CA GLN A 290 -12.96 2.60 -10.46
C GLN A 290 -12.46 1.52 -9.49
N PHE A 291 -11.23 1.04 -9.67
CA PHE A 291 -10.65 -0.01 -8.83
C PHE A 291 -10.59 0.38 -7.35
N VAL A 292 -10.22 1.62 -7.03
CA VAL A 292 -10.16 2.10 -5.65
C VAL A 292 -11.55 2.07 -5.00
N ILE A 293 -12.57 2.60 -5.68
CA ILE A 293 -13.93 2.71 -5.13
C ILE A 293 -14.61 1.33 -5.08
N THR A 294 -14.53 0.52 -6.13
CA THR A 294 -15.28 -0.74 -6.22
C THR A 294 -14.57 -1.91 -5.54
N HIS A 295 -13.25 -1.85 -5.36
CA HIS A 295 -12.48 -2.98 -4.84
C HIS A 295 -11.67 -2.61 -3.60
N LYS A 296 -10.77 -1.61 -3.67
CA LYS A 296 -9.82 -1.37 -2.58
C LYS A 296 -10.47 -0.86 -1.30
N LEU A 297 -11.29 0.18 -1.39
CA LEU A 297 -11.98 0.75 -0.22
C LEU A 297 -13.03 -0.19 0.34
N LEU A 298 -13.72 -0.92 -0.54
CA LEU A 298 -14.79 -1.83 -0.13
C LEU A 298 -14.27 -3.17 0.41
N LEU A 299 -13.30 -3.80 -0.23
CA LEU A 299 -12.91 -5.19 0.07
C LEU A 299 -11.56 -5.33 0.76
N LEU A 300 -10.76 -4.27 0.90
CA LEU A 300 -9.43 -4.36 1.53
C LEU A 300 -9.27 -3.50 2.79
N GLN A 301 -10.04 -2.41 2.95
CA GLN A 301 -9.87 -1.47 4.06
C GLN A 301 -10.93 -1.60 5.18
N TYR A 302 -11.98 -2.39 4.99
CA TYR A 302 -12.98 -2.80 6.00
C TYR A 302 -13.47 -1.70 6.96
N LYS A 303 -13.92 -0.55 6.45
CA LYS A 303 -14.50 0.55 7.25
C LYS A 303 -15.98 0.73 6.96
N TYR A 304 -16.81 0.65 7.98
CA TYR A 304 -18.26 0.64 7.82
C TYR A 304 -18.84 1.97 7.29
N GLU A 305 -18.34 3.12 7.77
CA GLU A 305 -18.83 4.45 7.34
C GLU A 305 -18.59 4.68 5.83
N VAL A 306 -17.49 4.11 5.33
CA VAL A 306 -17.09 4.18 3.92
C VAL A 306 -18.03 3.35 3.03
N LEU A 307 -18.55 2.23 3.56
CA LEU A 307 -19.39 1.29 2.83
C LEU A 307 -20.71 1.92 2.36
N GLN A 308 -21.44 2.58 3.26
CA GLN A 308 -22.72 3.23 2.93
C GLN A 308 -22.55 4.34 1.89
N ILE A 309 -21.50 5.16 2.06
CA ILE A 309 -21.20 6.29 1.17
C ILE A 309 -20.89 5.77 -0.24
N ILE A 310 -20.03 4.75 -0.36
CA ILE A 310 -19.64 4.21 -1.67
C ILE A 310 -20.82 3.51 -2.36
N LEU A 311 -21.52 2.62 -1.66
CA LEU A 311 -22.62 1.87 -2.27
C LEU A 311 -23.77 2.80 -2.68
N GLY A 312 -24.10 3.79 -1.83
CA GLY A 312 -25.09 4.82 -2.18
C GLY A 312 -24.66 5.66 -3.39
N TYR A 313 -23.37 6.03 -3.48
CA TYR A 313 -22.82 6.75 -4.64
C TYR A 313 -22.96 5.95 -5.94
N LEU A 314 -22.63 4.64 -5.92
CA LEU A 314 -22.78 3.75 -7.07
C LEU A 314 -24.24 3.53 -7.46
N ALA A 315 -25.15 3.50 -6.48
CA ALA A 315 -26.58 3.32 -6.72
C ALA A 315 -27.27 4.59 -7.27
N ALA A 316 -26.78 5.78 -6.94
CA ALA A 316 -27.46 7.05 -7.21
C ALA A 316 -27.62 7.40 -8.70
N ASP A 317 -26.71 6.96 -9.57
CA ASP A 317 -26.72 7.29 -11.00
C ASP A 317 -26.85 6.01 -11.84
N ARG A 318 -27.71 6.05 -12.87
CA ARG A 318 -27.99 4.94 -13.79
C ARG A 318 -26.70 4.38 -14.39
N ASP A 319 -25.77 5.24 -14.79
CA ASP A 319 -24.56 4.82 -15.50
C ASP A 319 -23.54 4.13 -14.57
N ARG A 320 -23.66 4.35 -13.25
CA ARG A 320 -22.82 3.72 -12.22
C ARG A 320 -23.38 2.39 -11.70
N ARG A 321 -24.68 2.11 -11.91
CA ARG A 321 -25.34 0.88 -11.42
C ARG A 321 -24.69 -0.43 -11.90
N PRO A 322 -24.15 -0.55 -13.13
CA PRO A 322 -23.40 -1.75 -13.51
C PRO A 322 -22.21 -2.06 -12.60
N LEU A 323 -21.55 -1.02 -12.06
CA LEU A 323 -20.47 -1.19 -11.07
C LEU A 323 -21.00 -1.66 -9.71
N LEU A 324 -22.18 -1.21 -9.29
CA LEU A 324 -22.84 -1.74 -8.08
C LEU A 324 -23.12 -3.24 -8.24
N ILE A 325 -23.63 -3.67 -9.40
CA ILE A 325 -23.87 -5.09 -9.69
C ILE A 325 -22.56 -5.89 -9.68
N GLN A 326 -21.49 -5.34 -10.23
CA GLN A 326 -20.16 -5.95 -10.16
C GLN A 326 -19.69 -6.14 -8.71
N VAL A 327 -19.83 -5.10 -7.87
CA VAL A 327 -19.50 -5.16 -6.45
C VAL A 327 -20.33 -6.22 -5.74
N LEU A 328 -21.64 -6.24 -5.97
CA LEU A 328 -22.55 -7.24 -5.40
C LEU A 328 -22.10 -8.66 -5.74
N ARG A 329 -21.76 -8.94 -7.01
CA ARG A 329 -21.25 -10.25 -7.43
C ARG A 329 -19.99 -10.65 -6.66
N SER A 330 -19.03 -9.74 -6.53
CA SER A 330 -17.79 -10.00 -5.77
C SER A 330 -18.06 -10.24 -4.28
N VAL A 331 -18.94 -9.45 -3.67
CA VAL A 331 -19.33 -9.59 -2.25
C VAL A 331 -20.09 -10.90 -2.03
N SER A 332 -21.04 -11.25 -2.90
CA SER A 332 -21.80 -12.50 -2.86
C SER A 332 -20.89 -13.74 -2.96
N GLN A 333 -19.88 -13.69 -3.85
CA GLN A 333 -18.88 -14.75 -3.97
C GLN A 333 -18.02 -14.88 -2.72
N ALA A 334 -17.56 -13.76 -2.16
CA ALA A 334 -16.76 -13.74 -0.93
C ALA A 334 -17.57 -14.27 0.28
N TRP A 335 -18.84 -13.86 0.40
CA TRP A 335 -19.72 -14.25 1.49
C TRP A 335 -20.10 -15.75 1.45
N ALA A 336 -20.32 -16.31 0.26
CA ALA A 336 -20.69 -17.71 0.07
C ALA A 336 -19.50 -18.68 0.04
N ASN A 337 -18.26 -18.19 0.12
CA ASN A 337 -17.07 -19.03 0.04
C ASN A 337 -16.79 -19.74 1.39
N SER A 338 -16.82 -21.07 1.40
CA SER A 338 -16.55 -21.89 2.58
C SER A 338 -15.18 -21.66 3.23
N SER A 339 -14.13 -21.42 2.44
CA SER A 339 -12.80 -21.08 2.96
C SER A 339 -12.83 -19.73 3.69
N ALA A 340 -13.53 -18.74 3.12
CA ALA A 340 -13.63 -17.41 3.72
C ALA A 340 -14.37 -17.47 5.06
N VAL A 341 -15.51 -18.16 5.16
CA VAL A 341 -16.28 -18.29 6.41
C VAL A 341 -15.49 -18.98 7.53
N LYS A 342 -14.59 -19.89 7.19
CA LYS A 342 -13.77 -20.62 8.19
C LYS A 342 -12.57 -19.84 8.69
N HIS A 343 -11.93 -19.03 7.84
CA HIS A 343 -10.62 -18.45 8.14
C HIS A 343 -10.62 -16.93 8.29
N THR A 344 -11.74 -16.27 7.99
CA THR A 344 -11.86 -14.81 8.10
C THR A 344 -12.27 -14.41 9.52
N PRO A 345 -11.67 -13.38 10.14
CA PRO A 345 -12.10 -12.88 11.44
C PRO A 345 -13.58 -12.47 11.44
N LEU A 346 -14.24 -12.59 12.60
CA LEU A 346 -15.68 -12.30 12.72
C LEU A 346 -16.03 -10.88 12.27
N GLU A 347 -15.23 -9.87 12.64
CA GLU A 347 -15.42 -8.47 12.23
C GLU A 347 -15.46 -8.30 10.71
N GLN A 348 -14.60 -9.03 10.00
CA GLN A 348 -14.51 -8.98 8.55
C GLN A 348 -15.67 -9.77 7.90
N GLN A 349 -16.11 -10.88 8.49
CA GLN A 349 -17.33 -11.58 8.05
C GLN A 349 -18.57 -10.70 8.23
N LEU A 350 -18.64 -9.99 9.36
CA LEU A 350 -19.72 -9.05 9.66
C LEU A 350 -19.72 -7.91 8.64
N TYR A 351 -18.55 -7.35 8.32
CA TYR A 351 -18.42 -6.33 7.30
C TYR A 351 -18.91 -6.81 5.92
N VAL A 352 -18.49 -8.00 5.46
CA VAL A 352 -18.93 -8.57 4.18
C VAL A 352 -20.45 -8.80 4.19
N SER A 353 -21.01 -9.24 5.31
CA SER A 353 -22.45 -9.42 5.49
C SER A 353 -23.21 -8.09 5.41
N LYS A 354 -22.72 -7.02 6.04
CA LYS A 354 -23.26 -5.66 5.90
C LYS A 354 -23.18 -5.17 4.46
N ALA A 355 -22.06 -5.41 3.77
CA ALA A 355 -21.87 -5.03 2.38
C ALA A 355 -22.89 -5.72 1.46
N LEU A 356 -23.17 -7.01 1.70
CA LEU A 356 -24.16 -7.78 0.97
C LEU A 356 -25.57 -7.21 1.20
N LEU A 357 -25.97 -7.01 2.46
CA LEU A 357 -27.28 -6.42 2.81
C LEU A 357 -27.49 -5.08 2.14
N LEU A 358 -26.53 -4.15 2.32
CA LEU A 358 -26.61 -2.81 1.77
C LEU A 358 -26.65 -2.83 0.24
N SER A 359 -25.82 -3.65 -0.40
CA SER A 359 -25.82 -3.77 -1.87
C SER A 359 -27.16 -4.24 -2.40
N VAL A 360 -27.77 -5.26 -1.77
CA VAL A 360 -29.09 -5.77 -2.16
C VAL A 360 -30.23 -4.80 -1.82
N SER A 361 -30.11 -4.03 -0.72
CA SER A 361 -31.09 -3.00 -0.35
C SER A 361 -31.19 -1.88 -1.40
N LEU A 362 -30.10 -1.61 -2.13
CA LEU A 362 -30.01 -0.55 -3.13
C LEU A 362 -30.42 -1.00 -4.55
N LEU A 363 -30.76 -2.27 -4.75
CA LEU A 363 -31.24 -2.80 -6.02
C LEU A 363 -32.70 -2.42 -6.28
N LYS A 364 -33.00 -2.14 -7.56
CA LYS A 364 -34.37 -1.98 -8.05
C LYS A 364 -35.00 -3.35 -8.31
N ASP A 365 -36.33 -3.43 -8.29
CA ASP A 365 -37.06 -4.68 -8.51
C ASP A 365 -36.71 -5.35 -9.86
N SER A 366 -36.47 -4.56 -10.91
CA SER A 366 -36.03 -5.07 -12.22
C SER A 366 -34.66 -5.76 -12.16
N GLU A 367 -33.74 -5.23 -11.36
CA GLU A 367 -32.39 -5.79 -11.21
C GLU A 367 -32.39 -7.02 -10.30
N ILE A 368 -33.28 -7.04 -9.29
CA ILE A 368 -33.51 -8.23 -8.45
C ILE A 368 -34.04 -9.39 -9.31
N GLN A 369 -34.95 -9.10 -10.24
CA GLN A 369 -35.45 -10.10 -11.19
C GLN A 369 -34.35 -10.61 -12.11
N GLU A 370 -33.49 -9.73 -12.63
CA GLU A 370 -32.34 -10.09 -13.47
C GLU A 370 -31.33 -10.97 -12.73
N LEU A 371 -30.99 -10.60 -11.48
CA LEU A 371 -29.98 -11.27 -10.67
C LEU A 371 -30.53 -12.42 -9.83
N ARG A 372 -31.80 -12.81 -10.02
CA ARG A 372 -32.51 -13.77 -9.16
C ARG A 372 -31.76 -15.09 -9.01
N SER A 373 -31.25 -15.66 -10.10
CA SER A 373 -30.52 -16.94 -10.06
C SER A 373 -29.21 -16.85 -9.28
N GLU A 374 -28.45 -15.76 -9.47
CA GLU A 374 -27.18 -15.53 -8.78
C GLU A 374 -27.38 -15.29 -7.28
N LEU A 375 -28.40 -14.50 -6.91
CA LEU A 375 -28.76 -14.26 -5.51
C LEU A 375 -29.28 -15.54 -4.84
N LEU A 376 -30.04 -16.38 -5.54
CA LEU A 376 -30.51 -17.66 -5.01
C LEU A 376 -29.32 -18.60 -4.73
N GLN A 377 -28.37 -18.67 -5.65
CA GLN A 377 -27.17 -19.49 -5.49
C GLN A 377 -26.32 -19.00 -4.31
N CYS A 378 -26.14 -17.69 -4.17
CA CYS A 378 -25.45 -17.07 -3.04
C CYS A 378 -26.16 -17.39 -1.72
N MET A 379 -27.49 -17.21 -1.67
CA MET A 379 -28.29 -17.47 -0.47
C MET A 379 -28.20 -18.94 -0.05
N LEU A 380 -28.47 -19.89 -0.95
CA LEU A 380 -28.50 -21.31 -0.60
C LEU A 380 -27.10 -21.83 -0.21
N GLY A 381 -26.08 -21.56 -1.04
CA GLY A 381 -24.72 -22.04 -0.79
C GLY A 381 -24.03 -21.32 0.38
N GLY A 382 -24.23 -20.01 0.51
CA GLY A 382 -23.69 -19.22 1.61
C GLY A 382 -24.38 -19.54 2.93
N MET A 383 -25.72 -19.55 2.99
CA MET A 383 -26.44 -19.89 4.22
C MET A 383 -26.07 -21.29 4.73
N GLN A 384 -26.01 -22.30 3.85
CA GLN A 384 -25.56 -23.64 4.25
C GLN A 384 -24.17 -23.60 4.88
N THR A 385 -23.23 -22.92 4.24
CA THR A 385 -21.85 -22.78 4.73
C THR A 385 -21.78 -22.09 6.10
N HIS A 386 -22.58 -21.04 6.32
CA HIS A 386 -22.62 -20.31 7.60
C HIS A 386 -23.32 -21.13 8.68
N LEU A 387 -24.39 -21.87 8.36
CA LEU A 387 -25.11 -22.76 9.28
C LEU A 387 -24.27 -23.97 9.72
N ASP A 388 -23.40 -24.48 8.84
CA ASP A 388 -22.46 -25.57 9.13
C ASP A 388 -21.33 -25.13 10.09
N SER A 389 -21.22 -23.84 10.41
CA SER A 389 -20.22 -23.32 11.35
C SER A 389 -20.50 -23.76 12.78
N ASN A 390 -19.44 -24.10 13.51
CA ASN A 390 -19.52 -24.37 14.94
C ASN A 390 -19.63 -23.09 15.79
N VAL A 391 -19.44 -21.90 15.20
CA VAL A 391 -19.57 -20.61 15.87
C VAL A 391 -21.00 -20.10 15.75
N VAL A 392 -21.69 -19.97 16.89
CA VAL A 392 -23.10 -19.52 16.99
C VAL A 392 -23.33 -18.18 16.26
N ARG A 393 -22.47 -17.18 16.49
CA ARG A 393 -22.58 -15.84 15.87
C ARG A 393 -22.55 -15.90 14.33
N ILE A 394 -21.72 -16.77 13.76
CA ILE A 394 -21.63 -16.97 12.30
C ILE A 394 -22.92 -17.60 11.77
N ARG A 395 -23.47 -18.60 12.48
CA ARG A 395 -24.76 -19.20 12.11
C ARG A 395 -25.88 -18.17 12.11
N HIS A 396 -25.96 -17.34 13.16
CA HIS A 396 -26.95 -16.28 13.27
C HIS A 396 -26.83 -15.26 12.12
N MET A 397 -25.61 -14.84 11.76
CA MET A 397 -25.39 -13.98 10.59
C MET A 397 -25.92 -14.64 9.30
N GLY A 398 -25.61 -15.93 9.10
CA GLY A 398 -26.14 -16.71 7.98
C GLY A 398 -27.67 -16.71 7.91
N MET A 399 -28.34 -16.88 9.06
CA MET A 399 -29.79 -16.83 9.19
C MET A 399 -30.34 -15.44 8.80
N VAL A 400 -29.84 -14.36 9.42
CA VAL A 400 -30.30 -12.97 9.13
C VAL A 400 -30.19 -12.64 7.64
N ILE A 401 -29.05 -12.94 7.02
CA ILE A 401 -28.85 -12.69 5.59
C ILE A 401 -29.81 -13.54 4.74
N GLY A 402 -29.98 -14.82 5.08
CA GLY A 402 -30.88 -15.74 4.39
C GLY A 402 -32.34 -15.26 4.43
N GLU A 403 -32.83 -14.84 5.59
CA GLU A 403 -34.16 -14.26 5.77
C GLU A 403 -34.34 -13.01 4.90
N TYR A 404 -33.35 -12.10 4.94
CA TYR A 404 -33.42 -10.87 4.18
C TYR A 404 -33.44 -11.12 2.67
N LEU A 405 -32.52 -11.94 2.13
CA LEU A 405 -32.47 -12.28 0.71
C LEU A 405 -33.75 -12.99 0.26
N SER A 406 -34.26 -13.94 1.06
CA SER A 406 -35.54 -14.62 0.81
C SER A 406 -36.70 -13.64 0.75
N SER A 407 -36.75 -12.67 1.66
CA SER A 407 -37.78 -11.64 1.71
C SER A 407 -37.75 -10.68 0.52
N ARG A 408 -36.54 -10.33 0.03
CA ARG A 408 -36.35 -9.41 -1.10
C ARG A 408 -36.65 -10.06 -2.45
N MET A 409 -36.42 -11.37 -2.57
CA MET A 409 -36.64 -12.09 -3.82
C MET A 409 -38.07 -12.59 -3.99
N ASP A 410 -38.87 -12.68 -2.92
CA ASP A 410 -40.23 -13.26 -2.94
C ASP A 410 -40.26 -14.64 -3.65
N ILE A 411 -39.70 -15.65 -2.97
CA ILE A 411 -39.67 -17.02 -3.46
C ILE A 411 -41.03 -17.67 -3.18
N ASN A 412 -41.94 -17.55 -4.16
CA ASN A 412 -43.25 -18.22 -4.16
C ASN A 412 -44.13 -17.90 -2.93
N GLY A 413 -44.00 -16.70 -2.33
CA GLY A 413 -44.75 -16.31 -1.13
C GLY A 413 -44.26 -16.95 0.18
N THR A 414 -43.24 -17.81 0.13
CA THR A 414 -42.59 -18.41 1.31
C THR A 414 -41.40 -17.56 1.74
N LYS A 415 -41.52 -16.89 2.89
CA LYS A 415 -40.41 -16.19 3.54
C LYS A 415 -39.73 -17.12 4.53
N LEU A 416 -38.43 -17.33 4.39
CA LEU A 416 -37.63 -17.99 5.41
C LEU A 416 -37.67 -17.17 6.70
N LYS A 417 -37.93 -17.85 7.81
CA LYS A 417 -37.89 -17.27 9.16
C LYS A 417 -37.25 -18.29 10.10
N PHE A 418 -36.23 -17.86 10.81
CA PHE A 418 -35.45 -18.62 11.77
C PHE A 418 -35.68 -18.02 13.16
N GLU A 419 -35.46 -18.85 14.18
CA GLU A 419 -35.42 -18.43 15.58
C GLU A 419 -33.95 -18.40 16.02
N TYR A 420 -33.48 -17.24 16.47
CA TYR A 420 -32.12 -17.04 16.97
C TYR A 420 -32.10 -15.95 18.04
N ASP A 421 -31.12 -16.03 18.95
CA ASP A 421 -30.89 -15.02 19.96
C ASP A 421 -30.25 -13.76 19.32
N GLN A 422 -30.73 -12.58 19.70
CA GLN A 422 -30.21 -11.30 19.18
C GLN A 422 -28.89 -10.94 19.86
N ASP A 423 -27.79 -11.44 19.32
CA ASP A 423 -26.43 -11.01 19.65
C ASP A 423 -26.09 -9.60 19.12
N GLU A 424 -24.85 -9.15 19.33
CA GLU A 424 -24.39 -7.82 18.88
C GLU A 424 -24.39 -7.70 17.34
N GLU A 425 -23.91 -8.73 16.64
CA GLU A 425 -23.86 -8.80 15.17
C GLU A 425 -25.25 -8.73 14.54
N THR A 426 -26.18 -9.56 15.01
CA THR A 426 -27.54 -9.62 14.47
C THR A 426 -28.28 -8.30 14.70
N ARG A 427 -28.17 -7.69 15.88
CA ARG A 427 -28.73 -6.36 16.13
C ARG A 427 -28.17 -5.31 15.18
N GLU A 428 -26.87 -5.35 14.94
CA GLU A 428 -26.24 -4.41 14.00
C GLU A 428 -26.74 -4.62 12.56
N LEU A 429 -26.81 -5.87 12.09
CA LEU A 429 -27.33 -6.20 10.76
C LEU A 429 -28.80 -5.80 10.60
N LEU A 430 -29.63 -6.10 11.61
CA LEU A 430 -31.06 -5.74 11.62
C LEU A 430 -31.26 -4.22 11.66
N SER A 431 -30.40 -3.47 12.34
CA SER A 431 -30.45 -2.00 12.36
C SER A 431 -30.28 -1.38 10.96
N LEU A 432 -29.60 -2.07 10.04
CA LEU A 432 -29.43 -1.62 8.65
C LEU A 432 -30.68 -1.83 7.80
N LEU A 433 -31.54 -2.75 8.24
CA LEU A 433 -32.76 -3.15 7.55
C LEU A 433 -33.97 -2.36 8.03
N ALA A 434 -33.87 -1.70 9.19
CA ALA A 434 -34.91 -0.84 9.70
C ALA A 434 -35.00 0.45 8.85
N PRO A 435 -36.14 0.73 8.20
CA PRO A 435 -36.34 2.01 7.52
C PRO A 435 -36.34 3.14 8.56
N GLY A 436 -35.59 4.21 8.33
CA GLY A 436 -35.40 5.28 9.30
C GLY A 436 -36.70 5.87 9.87
N ALA A 437 -36.89 5.73 11.18
CA ALA A 437 -37.86 6.43 12.04
C ALA A 437 -37.24 6.44 13.45
N CYS A 438 -36.75 7.58 13.96
CA CYS A 438 -37.50 8.44 14.89
C CYS A 438 -38.84 7.85 15.35
N ASP A 439 -38.94 7.67 16.67
CA ASP A 439 -40.11 7.41 17.53
C ASP A 439 -40.46 5.95 17.90
N GLU A 440 -40.37 5.75 19.23
CA GLU A 440 -41.07 4.84 20.16
C GLU A 440 -40.77 3.32 20.15
N PRO A 441 -40.34 2.75 21.29
CA PRO A 441 -40.27 1.32 21.51
C PRO A 441 -41.62 0.77 22.00
N GLU A 442 -42.29 -0.08 21.23
CA GLU A 442 -43.37 -0.90 21.77
C GLU A 442 -42.78 -2.09 22.54
N ALA A 443 -42.89 -1.99 23.86
CA ALA A 443 -42.65 -3.06 24.82
C ALA A 443 -43.95 -3.81 25.12
N GLU A 444 -43.88 -5.14 25.16
CA GLU A 444 -44.89 -6.04 25.77
C GLU A 444 -44.13 -7.24 26.40
N PRO A 445 -44.65 -7.89 27.45
CA PRO A 445 -43.99 -7.87 28.75
C PRO A 445 -43.38 -9.21 29.18
N VAL A 446 -42.36 -9.08 30.04
CA VAL A 446 -41.79 -10.16 30.86
C VAL A 446 -42.80 -10.53 31.94
N ASN A 447 -43.15 -11.81 32.05
CA ASN A 447 -43.63 -12.37 33.32
C ASN A 447 -42.86 -13.65 33.66
N SER A 448 -42.15 -13.57 34.77
CA SER A 448 -41.24 -14.58 35.29
C SER A 448 -41.95 -15.65 36.10
N ALA A 449 -41.45 -16.88 35.92
CA ALA A 449 -41.33 -17.97 36.90
C ALA A 449 -42.59 -18.67 37.42
N ARG A 450 -42.63 -19.99 37.20
CA ARG A 450 -42.78 -20.97 38.29
C ARG A 450 -42.23 -22.35 37.91
N LEU A 451 -41.26 -22.80 38.70
CA LEU A 451 -40.86 -24.19 38.86
C LEU A 451 -42.08 -25.03 39.29
N THR A 452 -42.19 -26.25 38.75
CA THR A 452 -42.46 -27.45 39.55
C THR A 452 -41.96 -28.71 38.84
N PHE A 453 -41.48 -29.59 39.68
CA PHE A 453 -40.71 -30.83 39.51
C PHE A 453 -41.64 -32.05 39.41
N TYR A 454 -41.04 -33.26 39.26
CA TYR A 454 -41.58 -34.65 39.31
C TYR A 454 -41.98 -35.26 37.96
N HIS A 455 -41.60 -36.48 37.54
CA HIS A 455 -40.85 -37.65 38.09
C HIS A 455 -40.25 -38.41 36.87
N SER A 456 -39.00 -38.91 36.87
CA SER A 456 -38.50 -40.19 37.41
C SER A 456 -39.21 -41.45 36.89
N SER A 457 -38.60 -42.09 35.88
CA SER A 457 -38.67 -43.52 35.53
C SER A 457 -37.30 -43.82 34.92
N ASP A 458 -36.30 -44.27 35.68
CA ASP A 458 -36.00 -45.68 35.98
C ASP A 458 -36.09 -46.57 34.73
N ASP A 459 -35.01 -46.54 33.93
CA ASP A 459 -34.65 -47.63 33.03
C ASP A 459 -33.24 -48.08 33.43
N GLU A 460 -33.20 -49.21 34.11
CA GLU A 460 -32.03 -50.02 34.42
C GLU A 460 -31.30 -50.40 33.12
N LEU A 461 -30.22 -49.69 32.79
CA LEU A 461 -29.30 -50.12 31.74
C LEU A 461 -28.30 -51.12 32.32
N THR A 462 -28.45 -52.39 31.94
CA THR A 462 -27.44 -53.43 32.18
C THR A 462 -26.14 -53.09 31.43
N PRO A 463 -24.96 -53.30 32.05
CA PRO A 463 -23.67 -53.15 31.36
C PRO A 463 -23.60 -54.04 30.11
N TYR A 464 -23.20 -53.43 29.00
CA TYR A 464 -23.02 -54.13 27.74
C TYR A 464 -21.86 -55.14 27.87
N ASP A 465 -22.10 -56.39 27.47
CA ASP A 465 -21.10 -57.46 27.43
C ASP A 465 -20.05 -57.18 26.34
N MET A 466 -18.82 -56.87 26.75
CA MET A 466 -17.65 -56.67 25.87
C MET A 466 -16.86 -57.97 25.62
N SER A 467 -17.49 -59.15 25.69
CA SER A 467 -16.84 -60.42 25.31
C SER A 467 -16.73 -60.66 23.79
N GLY A 468 -17.11 -59.66 22.99
CA GLY A 468 -16.99 -59.66 21.52
C GLY A 468 -15.92 -58.72 20.95
N ASP A 469 -15.04 -58.15 21.77
CA ASP A 469 -13.94 -57.31 21.29
C ASP A 469 -12.97 -58.15 20.43
N GLN A 470 -13.11 -58.05 19.11
CA GLN A 470 -12.00 -58.37 18.22
C GLN A 470 -10.89 -57.37 18.49
N GLU A 471 -9.70 -57.87 18.83
CA GLU A 471 -8.49 -57.06 18.88
C GLU A 471 -8.42 -56.22 17.58
N ILE A 472 -8.55 -54.89 17.71
CA ILE A 472 -8.33 -53.97 16.60
C ILE A 472 -6.91 -54.25 16.11
N SER A 473 -6.81 -54.90 14.95
CA SER A 473 -5.52 -55.19 14.34
C SER A 473 -4.73 -53.88 14.29
N LYS A 474 -3.55 -53.83 14.91
CA LYS A 474 -2.68 -52.65 14.89
C LYS A 474 -2.44 -52.27 13.44
N ALA A 475 -3.13 -51.22 12.96
CA ALA A 475 -2.97 -50.75 11.60
C ALA A 475 -1.50 -50.38 11.38
N SER A 476 -0.87 -51.00 10.38
CA SER A 476 0.52 -50.70 10.05
C SER A 476 0.61 -49.42 9.22
N PRO A 477 1.64 -48.57 9.40
CA PRO A 477 1.83 -47.38 8.59
C PRO A 477 2.02 -47.74 7.10
N PRO A 478 1.59 -46.86 6.17
CA PRO A 478 1.72 -47.12 4.74
C PRO A 478 3.19 -47.23 4.32
N ARG A 479 3.48 -48.15 3.41
CA ARG A 479 4.83 -48.38 2.87
C ARG A 479 5.07 -47.70 1.52
N TYR A 480 4.01 -47.36 0.81
CA TYR A 480 4.06 -46.73 -0.51
C TYR A 480 3.43 -45.33 -0.48
N LEU A 481 3.99 -44.44 -1.31
CA LEU A 481 3.55 -43.05 -1.41
C LEU A 481 2.14 -42.91 -2.00
N ARG A 482 1.76 -43.79 -2.93
CA ARG A 482 0.42 -43.81 -3.55
C ARG A 482 -0.65 -44.22 -2.54
N ASP A 483 -0.40 -45.28 -1.77
CA ASP A 483 -1.28 -45.72 -0.68
C ASP A 483 -1.43 -44.63 0.39
N CYS A 484 -0.32 -43.94 0.73
CA CYS A 484 -0.35 -42.81 1.65
C CYS A 484 -1.26 -41.67 1.13
N LEU A 485 -1.11 -41.28 -0.14
CA LEU A 485 -1.95 -40.28 -0.78
C LEU A 485 -3.43 -40.70 -0.82
N GLU A 486 -3.73 -41.96 -1.15
CA GLU A 486 -5.09 -42.49 -1.21
C GLU A 486 -5.75 -42.47 0.17
N ILE A 487 -5.03 -42.86 1.22
CA ILE A 487 -5.51 -42.80 2.61
C ILE A 487 -5.81 -41.36 3.02
N LEU A 488 -4.96 -40.39 2.66
CA LEU A 488 -5.19 -38.98 2.98
C LEU A 488 -6.38 -38.35 2.23
N ILE A 489 -6.75 -38.89 1.07
CA ILE A 489 -7.91 -38.41 0.28
C ILE A 489 -9.21 -39.06 0.75
N SER A 490 -9.21 -40.37 1.02
CA SER A 490 -10.43 -41.18 1.06
C SER A 490 -10.73 -41.86 2.41
N SER A 491 -9.77 -41.88 3.36
CA SER A 491 -9.96 -42.59 4.64
C SER A 491 -10.72 -41.75 5.67
N GLU A 492 -11.79 -42.30 6.21
CA GLU A 492 -12.51 -41.77 7.37
C GLU A 492 -11.97 -42.30 8.72
N ASP A 493 -11.05 -43.28 8.68
CA ASP A 493 -10.40 -43.84 9.88
C ASP A 493 -9.32 -42.88 10.44
N PRO A 494 -9.51 -42.30 11.66
CA PRO A 494 -8.58 -41.35 12.27
C PRO A 494 -7.18 -41.93 12.48
N VAL A 495 -7.08 -43.21 12.85
CA VAL A 495 -5.82 -43.88 13.17
C VAL A 495 -4.96 -44.05 11.92
N ARG A 496 -5.60 -44.37 10.79
CA ARG A 496 -4.90 -44.50 9.50
C ARG A 496 -4.44 -43.14 8.95
N VAL A 497 -5.24 -42.09 9.10
CA VAL A 497 -4.85 -40.73 8.65
C VAL A 497 -3.64 -40.22 9.44
N GLU A 498 -3.63 -40.43 10.77
CA GLU A 498 -2.50 -40.06 11.62
C GLU A 498 -1.22 -40.85 11.27
N LEU A 499 -1.33 -42.17 11.08
CA LEU A 499 -0.18 -43.00 10.69
C LEU A 499 0.38 -42.62 9.31
N SER A 500 -0.49 -42.27 8.36
CA SER A 500 -0.09 -41.80 7.03
C SER A 500 0.64 -40.46 7.10
N LEU A 501 0.15 -39.49 7.87
CA LEU A 501 0.83 -38.20 8.04
C LEU A 501 2.19 -38.33 8.70
N LYS A 502 2.32 -39.19 9.72
CA LYS A 502 3.62 -39.47 10.37
C LYS A 502 4.61 -40.16 9.43
N ALA A 503 4.13 -40.98 8.49
CA ALA A 503 4.97 -41.68 7.54
C ALA A 503 5.35 -40.82 6.31
N ALA A 504 4.51 -39.86 5.92
CA ALA A 504 4.56 -39.15 4.64
C ALA A 504 5.92 -38.47 4.35
N GLU A 505 6.43 -37.65 5.26
CA GLU A 505 7.74 -36.99 5.08
C GLU A 505 8.86 -38.01 4.82
N SER A 506 8.89 -39.08 5.62
CA SER A 506 9.92 -40.12 5.51
C SER A 506 9.84 -40.89 4.19
N LEU A 507 8.62 -41.13 3.69
CA LEU A 507 8.39 -41.83 2.43
C LEU A 507 8.82 -40.95 1.24
N VAL A 508 8.52 -39.65 1.28
CA VAL A 508 8.93 -38.68 0.26
C VAL A 508 10.46 -38.63 0.17
N ARG A 509 11.14 -38.53 1.31
CA ARG A 509 12.61 -38.45 1.36
C ARG A 509 13.30 -39.77 0.98
N LYS A 510 12.72 -40.92 1.30
CA LYS A 510 13.27 -42.25 0.97
C LYS A 510 13.11 -42.62 -0.51
N ASN A 511 12.06 -42.16 -1.16
CA ASN A 511 11.75 -42.51 -2.54
C ASN A 511 11.54 -41.27 -3.41
N SER A 512 12.64 -40.57 -3.70
CA SER A 512 12.65 -39.34 -4.51
C SER A 512 12.04 -39.53 -5.90
N PHE A 513 12.20 -40.70 -6.52
CA PHE A 513 11.62 -40.99 -7.84
C PHE A 513 10.09 -41.07 -7.79
N ALA A 514 9.53 -41.91 -6.91
CA ALA A 514 8.07 -42.04 -6.78
C ALA A 514 7.42 -40.75 -6.23
N ALA A 515 8.14 -39.96 -5.42
CA ALA A 515 7.67 -38.67 -4.93
C ALA A 515 7.45 -37.65 -6.06
N ARG A 516 8.32 -37.64 -7.09
CA ARG A 516 8.18 -36.74 -8.25
C ARG A 516 6.91 -37.02 -9.08
N GLU A 517 6.47 -38.28 -9.15
CA GLU A 517 5.26 -38.63 -9.93
C GLU A 517 3.96 -38.11 -9.30
N ILE A 518 3.94 -37.89 -7.98
CA ILE A 518 2.74 -37.48 -7.24
C ILE A 518 2.93 -36.15 -6.50
N SER A 519 4.03 -35.44 -6.72
CA SER A 519 4.48 -34.29 -5.92
C SER A 519 3.43 -33.17 -5.87
N VAL A 520 2.90 -32.80 -7.04
CA VAL A 520 1.88 -31.76 -7.20
C VAL A 520 0.54 -32.21 -6.61
N GLN A 521 0.13 -33.46 -6.85
CA GLN A 521 -1.13 -34.01 -6.33
C GLN A 521 -1.12 -34.08 -4.79
N MET A 522 -0.04 -34.57 -4.21
CA MET A 522 0.16 -34.62 -2.77
C MET A 522 0.21 -33.21 -2.16
N SER A 523 0.89 -32.26 -2.82
CA SER A 523 0.92 -30.85 -2.38
C SER A 523 -0.47 -30.21 -2.40
N LYS A 524 -1.29 -30.53 -3.41
CA LYS A 524 -2.69 -30.08 -3.47
C LYS A 524 -3.53 -30.61 -2.32
N VAL A 525 -3.42 -31.91 -2.01
CA VAL A 525 -4.15 -32.52 -0.88
C VAL A 525 -3.70 -31.88 0.44
N LEU A 526 -2.39 -31.80 0.69
CA LEU A 526 -1.84 -31.26 1.94
C LEU A 526 -2.20 -29.78 2.14
N LEU A 527 -2.18 -28.96 1.09
CA LEU A 527 -2.53 -27.53 1.19
C LEU A 527 -3.99 -27.31 1.64
N HIS A 528 -4.89 -28.22 1.28
CA HIS A 528 -6.33 -28.14 1.57
C HIS A 528 -6.75 -29.03 2.74
N MET A 529 -5.80 -29.71 3.39
CA MET A 529 -6.10 -30.66 4.46
C MET A 529 -6.25 -29.95 5.81
N ASP A 530 -7.37 -30.22 6.46
CA ASP A 530 -7.73 -29.72 7.79
C ASP A 530 -7.57 -30.82 8.85
N ASP A 531 -7.29 -30.39 10.09
CA ASP A 531 -7.16 -31.29 11.23
C ASP A 531 -8.53 -31.71 11.79
N LYS A 532 -9.22 -32.60 11.08
CA LYS A 532 -10.56 -33.09 11.48
C LYS A 532 -10.55 -33.93 12.76
N TYR A 533 -9.41 -34.52 13.10
CA TYR A 533 -9.29 -35.54 14.16
C TYR A 533 -8.43 -35.09 15.34
N ASN A 534 -8.02 -33.81 15.37
CA ASN A 534 -7.15 -33.24 16.41
C ASN A 534 -5.83 -34.01 16.57
N ILE A 535 -5.13 -34.23 15.46
CA ILE A 535 -3.90 -35.01 15.39
C ILE A 535 -2.76 -34.24 16.04
N ASN A 536 -2.05 -34.88 16.98
CA ASN A 536 -0.90 -34.29 17.64
C ASN A 536 0.20 -33.89 16.64
N GLY A 537 0.52 -32.60 16.58
CA GLY A 537 1.55 -32.07 15.69
C GLY A 537 1.14 -32.00 14.21
N PHE A 538 -0.16 -32.01 13.90
CA PHE A 538 -0.70 -31.97 12.53
C PHE A 538 -0.03 -30.91 11.63
N LEU A 539 0.01 -29.66 12.09
CA LEU A 539 0.58 -28.54 11.33
C LEU A 539 2.05 -28.79 10.98
N TYR A 540 2.83 -29.31 11.93
CA TYR A 540 4.23 -29.63 11.73
C TYR A 540 4.42 -30.79 10.74
N LEU A 541 3.67 -31.88 10.89
CA LEU A 541 3.76 -33.05 10.00
C LEU A 541 3.38 -32.71 8.55
N ARG A 542 2.32 -31.90 8.40
CA ARG A 542 1.87 -31.39 7.10
C ARG A 542 2.93 -30.50 6.46
N GLN A 543 3.43 -29.50 7.20
CA GLN A 543 4.43 -28.55 6.72
C GLN A 543 5.75 -29.26 6.37
N ALA A 544 6.23 -30.17 7.23
CA ALA A 544 7.45 -30.94 6.98
C ALA A 544 7.34 -31.80 5.71
N THR A 545 6.17 -32.40 5.47
CA THR A 545 5.91 -33.17 4.24
C THR A 545 5.87 -32.26 3.02
N MET A 546 5.21 -31.11 3.09
CA MET A 546 5.18 -30.11 2.02
C MET A 546 6.59 -29.59 1.68
N VAL A 547 7.39 -29.26 2.68
CA VAL A 547 8.80 -28.87 2.51
C VAL A 547 9.60 -29.98 1.84
N ALA A 548 9.43 -31.24 2.28
CA ALA A 548 10.10 -32.39 1.67
C ALA A 548 9.72 -32.58 0.19
N LEU A 549 8.46 -32.34 -0.18
CA LEU A 549 7.99 -32.38 -1.57
C LEU A 549 8.62 -31.26 -2.41
N THR A 550 8.61 -30.02 -1.90
CA THR A 550 9.23 -28.86 -2.57
C THR A 550 10.75 -29.03 -2.72
N VAL A 551 11.43 -29.67 -1.77
CA VAL A 551 12.87 -29.97 -1.89
C VAL A 551 13.13 -31.09 -2.90
N THR A 552 12.23 -32.07 -3.01
CA THR A 552 12.38 -33.24 -3.89
C THR A 552 12.05 -32.94 -5.35
N ASP A 553 11.06 -32.08 -5.59
CA ASP A 553 10.55 -31.69 -6.90
C ASP A 553 10.23 -30.18 -6.94
N CYS A 554 11.29 -29.37 -6.91
CA CYS A 554 11.22 -27.93 -6.68
C CYS A 554 10.39 -27.17 -7.70
N ILE A 555 10.58 -27.42 -9.00
CA ILE A 555 9.98 -26.59 -10.05
C ILE A 555 8.46 -26.80 -10.13
N PRO A 556 7.93 -28.03 -10.27
CA PRO A 556 6.49 -28.24 -10.39
C PRO A 556 5.74 -27.83 -9.12
N VAL A 557 6.30 -28.11 -7.95
CA VAL A 557 5.66 -27.81 -6.65
C VAL A 557 5.71 -26.32 -6.35
N ALA A 558 6.83 -25.63 -6.58
CA ALA A 558 6.93 -24.18 -6.36
C ALA A 558 6.04 -23.39 -7.34
N HIS A 559 5.93 -23.84 -8.59
CA HIS A 559 5.03 -23.25 -9.57
C HIS A 559 3.55 -23.39 -9.14
N TYR A 560 3.15 -24.58 -8.69
CA TYR A 560 1.81 -24.80 -8.14
C TYR A 560 1.53 -23.90 -6.93
N LEU A 561 2.41 -23.93 -5.92
CA LEU A 561 2.23 -23.14 -4.69
C LEU A 561 2.14 -21.63 -4.97
N THR A 562 2.96 -21.13 -5.89
CA THR A 562 2.95 -19.70 -6.25
C THR A 562 1.71 -19.33 -7.05
N THR A 563 1.22 -20.22 -7.91
CA THR A 563 -0.06 -20.01 -8.62
C THR A 563 -1.21 -19.93 -7.62
N GLU A 564 -1.26 -20.86 -6.66
CA GLU A 564 -2.29 -20.86 -5.62
C GLU A 564 -2.18 -19.66 -4.66
N PHE A 565 -0.98 -19.12 -4.42
CA PHE A 565 -0.80 -17.91 -3.62
C PHE A 565 -1.58 -16.70 -4.21
N TYR A 566 -1.57 -16.54 -5.54
CA TYR A 566 -2.29 -15.48 -6.24
C TYR A 566 -3.77 -15.79 -6.54
N SER A 567 -4.22 -17.02 -6.29
CA SER A 567 -5.62 -17.41 -6.46
C SER A 567 -6.54 -16.67 -5.47
N LEU A 568 -7.76 -16.37 -5.94
CA LEU A 568 -8.76 -15.56 -5.20
C LEU A 568 -9.35 -16.27 -3.97
N ASN A 569 -9.19 -17.59 -3.85
CA ASN A 569 -9.96 -18.42 -2.92
C ASN A 569 -9.22 -18.81 -1.62
N TYR A 570 -8.02 -18.28 -1.39
CA TYR A 570 -7.22 -18.59 -0.20
C TYR A 570 -7.25 -17.49 0.84
N SER A 571 -7.30 -17.90 2.11
CA SER A 571 -7.17 -17.01 3.25
C SER A 571 -5.75 -16.47 3.39
N LEU A 572 -5.58 -15.34 4.10
CA LEU A 572 -4.27 -14.78 4.40
C LEU A 572 -3.37 -15.79 5.14
N ARG A 573 -3.93 -16.62 6.01
CA ARG A 573 -3.19 -17.66 6.75
C ARG A 573 -2.62 -18.73 5.82
N GLN A 574 -3.39 -19.19 4.84
CA GLN A 574 -2.92 -20.16 3.85
C GLN A 574 -1.83 -19.56 2.96
N ARG A 575 -1.96 -18.28 2.59
CA ARG A 575 -0.92 -17.55 1.85
C ARG A 575 0.38 -17.43 2.63
N LEU A 576 0.30 -17.17 3.94
CA LEU A 576 1.48 -17.17 4.82
C LEU A 576 2.10 -18.55 4.95
N ASP A 577 1.29 -19.61 5.06
CA ASP A 577 1.76 -21.00 5.10
C ASP A 577 2.48 -21.40 3.79
N ILE A 578 1.95 -21.00 2.62
CA ILE A 578 2.61 -21.18 1.32
C ILE A 578 3.99 -20.51 1.32
N LEU A 579 4.07 -19.26 1.76
CA LEU A 579 5.34 -18.51 1.82
C LEU A 579 6.32 -19.16 2.80
N GLU A 580 5.84 -19.64 3.95
CA GLU A 580 6.66 -20.31 4.96
C GLU A 580 7.25 -21.62 4.43
N VAL A 581 6.45 -22.43 3.73
CA VAL A 581 6.92 -23.66 3.07
C VAL A 581 7.97 -23.38 2.02
N LEU A 582 7.76 -22.37 1.16
CA LEU A 582 8.74 -21.95 0.16
C LEU A 582 10.04 -21.47 0.82
N ALA A 583 9.95 -20.71 1.91
CA ALA A 583 11.10 -20.21 2.65
C ALA A 583 11.89 -21.34 3.34
N LEU A 584 11.21 -22.27 4.00
CA LEU A 584 11.83 -23.42 4.67
C LEU A 584 12.46 -24.39 3.67
N ALA A 585 11.81 -24.62 2.52
CA ALA A 585 12.38 -25.40 1.43
C ALA A 585 13.63 -24.74 0.84
N ALA A 586 13.59 -23.43 0.62
CA ALA A 586 14.75 -22.65 0.17
C ALA A 586 15.92 -22.74 1.18
N GLN A 587 15.62 -22.64 2.48
CA GLN A 587 16.61 -22.78 3.54
C GLN A 587 17.19 -24.21 3.63
N GLU A 588 16.39 -25.24 3.32
CA GLU A 588 16.89 -26.62 3.28
C GLU A 588 17.82 -26.84 2.06
N LEU A 589 17.46 -26.29 0.90
CA LEU A 589 18.27 -26.34 -0.33
C LEU A 589 19.54 -25.50 -0.24
N SER A 590 19.57 -24.47 0.61
CA SER A 590 20.74 -23.61 0.79
C SER A 590 21.86 -24.26 1.61
N LYS A 591 21.57 -25.36 2.33
CA LYS A 591 22.58 -26.05 3.16
C LYS A 591 23.67 -26.67 2.28
N PRO A 592 24.97 -26.54 2.68
CA PRO A 592 26.08 -27.14 1.95
C PRO A 592 25.96 -28.67 1.98
N VAL A 593 26.32 -29.34 0.89
CA VAL A 593 26.26 -30.81 0.80
C VAL A 593 27.30 -31.41 1.74
N THR A 594 26.91 -31.73 2.97
CA THR A 594 27.69 -32.61 3.84
C THR A 594 27.25 -34.05 3.57
N GLU A 595 27.93 -34.75 2.67
CA GLU A 595 27.84 -36.20 2.64
C GLU A 595 28.49 -36.76 3.91
N LYS A 596 27.68 -37.01 4.94
CA LYS A 596 28.00 -37.99 5.98
C LYS A 596 27.10 -39.20 5.79
N LYS A 597 27.62 -40.19 5.07
CA LYS A 597 27.22 -41.60 5.25
C LYS A 597 27.51 -41.97 6.71
N ALA A 598 26.49 -42.04 7.54
CA ALA A 598 26.48 -42.93 8.69
C ALA A 598 25.68 -44.17 8.29
N ALA A 599 26.31 -45.04 7.49
CA ALA A 599 25.86 -46.41 7.38
C ALA A 599 26.35 -47.15 8.62
N SER A 600 25.44 -47.46 9.55
CA SER A 600 25.65 -48.54 10.50
C SER A 600 25.54 -49.87 9.74
N ILE A 601 26.64 -50.58 9.76
CA ILE A 601 26.92 -51.86 9.10
C ILE A 601 26.00 -52.96 9.63
N SER A 602 25.34 -53.68 8.73
CA SER A 602 25.12 -55.12 8.87
C SER A 602 25.74 -55.80 7.64
N SER A 603 26.75 -56.61 7.92
CA SER A 603 27.65 -57.29 7.00
C SER A 603 26.98 -58.37 6.14
N ALA A 604 27.31 -58.39 4.85
CA ALA A 604 27.42 -59.62 4.07
C ALA A 604 28.39 -59.42 2.89
N THR A 605 29.56 -60.03 3.04
CA THR A 605 30.51 -60.56 2.03
C THR A 605 30.07 -60.60 0.56
N THR A 606 30.90 -60.09 -0.37
CA THR A 606 31.62 -60.95 -1.34
C THR A 606 32.79 -60.23 -2.06
N ALA A 607 33.94 -60.89 -1.98
CA ALA A 607 35.14 -60.96 -2.82
C ALA A 607 35.40 -60.01 -4.01
N GLU A 608 36.59 -59.39 -3.95
CA GLU A 608 37.70 -59.37 -4.93
C GLU A 608 37.42 -59.25 -6.44
N SER A 609 38.06 -58.25 -7.08
CA SER A 609 38.92 -58.42 -8.27
C SER A 609 39.64 -57.11 -8.66
N THR A 610 40.94 -57.04 -8.36
CA THR A 610 42.00 -56.39 -9.18
C THR A 610 42.99 -57.51 -9.50
N PRO A 611 43.80 -57.56 -10.59
CA PRO A 611 44.58 -56.44 -11.19
C PRO A 611 44.77 -56.56 -12.75
N TYR A 612 45.32 -55.58 -13.49
CA TYR A 612 46.76 -55.42 -13.78
C TYR A 612 47.09 -54.02 -14.36
N PRO A 613 48.36 -53.57 -14.27
CA PRO A 613 48.83 -52.22 -14.56
C PRO A 613 49.50 -52.10 -15.95
N GLY A 614 49.34 -50.95 -16.59
CA GLY A 614 50.03 -50.61 -17.84
C GLY A 614 50.21 -49.10 -17.98
N ASP A 615 51.48 -48.67 -17.88
CA ASP A 615 52.10 -47.46 -18.39
C ASP A 615 51.27 -46.15 -18.46
N ASN A 616 51.52 -45.28 -17.48
CA ASN A 616 51.32 -43.84 -17.65
C ASN A 616 52.61 -43.07 -17.30
N PRO A 617 53.25 -42.36 -18.24
CA PRO A 617 54.52 -41.65 -18.05
C PRO A 617 54.43 -40.42 -17.12
N VAL A 618 53.26 -40.18 -16.52
CA VAL A 618 52.93 -39.02 -15.68
C VAL A 618 53.38 -39.21 -14.22
N HIS A 619 53.74 -40.43 -13.81
CA HIS A 619 54.00 -40.74 -12.41
C HIS A 619 55.35 -40.18 -11.90
N TRP A 620 56.40 -40.13 -12.73
CA TRP A 620 57.71 -39.65 -12.26
C TRP A 620 57.75 -38.13 -12.09
N GLN A 621 57.05 -37.38 -12.94
CA GLN A 621 56.94 -35.92 -12.82
C GLN A 621 56.22 -35.54 -11.52
N GLN A 622 55.12 -36.21 -11.18
CA GLN A 622 54.41 -35.96 -9.91
C GLN A 622 55.25 -36.32 -8.68
N VAL A 623 56.10 -37.35 -8.77
CA VAL A 623 57.02 -37.73 -7.69
C VAL A 623 58.17 -36.73 -7.56
N VAL A 624 58.68 -36.17 -8.66
CA VAL A 624 59.71 -35.13 -8.68
C VAL A 624 59.15 -33.80 -8.16
N GLU A 625 57.95 -33.41 -8.57
CA GLU A 625 57.24 -32.22 -8.09
C GLU A 625 57.04 -32.27 -6.57
N LYS A 626 56.62 -33.42 -6.03
CA LYS A 626 56.48 -33.66 -4.58
C LYS A 626 57.82 -33.62 -3.85
N ARG A 627 58.93 -34.01 -4.49
CA ARG A 627 60.29 -33.88 -3.92
C ARG A 627 60.79 -32.43 -3.90
N ILE A 628 60.48 -31.65 -4.94
CA ILE A 628 60.82 -30.22 -5.01
C ILE A 628 60.01 -29.45 -3.96
N GLN A 629 58.72 -29.77 -3.80
CA GLN A 629 57.85 -29.16 -2.79
C GLN A 629 58.27 -29.50 -1.35
N SER A 630 58.73 -30.72 -1.07
CA SER A 630 59.15 -31.12 0.29
C SER A 630 60.50 -30.57 0.72
N LYS A 631 61.37 -30.16 -0.22
CA LYS A 631 62.70 -29.58 0.08
C LYS A 631 62.77 -28.05 -0.02
N THR A 632 61.71 -27.38 -0.44
CA THR A 632 61.68 -25.91 -0.55
C THR A 632 61.02 -25.30 0.69
N LYS A 633 61.81 -24.73 1.61
CA LYS A 633 61.26 -23.92 2.71
C LYS A 633 60.70 -22.60 2.14
N ARG A 634 59.37 -22.49 2.03
CA ARG A 634 58.69 -21.23 1.68
C ARG A 634 58.40 -20.41 2.94
N LEU A 635 59.06 -19.26 3.04
CA LEU A 635 58.80 -18.22 4.05
C LEU A 635 57.75 -17.23 3.52
N THR A 636 56.47 -17.58 3.58
CA THR A 636 55.35 -16.62 3.63
C THR A 636 54.04 -17.36 3.89
N LYS A 637 53.37 -17.01 4.99
CA LYS A 637 52.07 -17.57 5.38
C LYS A 637 50.97 -16.81 4.64
N VAL A 638 50.53 -17.32 3.49
CA VAL A 638 49.28 -16.88 2.85
C VAL A 638 48.14 -17.72 3.45
N LEU A 639 47.11 -17.06 3.99
CA LEU A 639 45.89 -17.71 4.46
C LEU A 639 45.22 -18.41 3.26
N PRO A 640 44.80 -19.69 3.35
CA PRO A 640 44.10 -20.34 2.24
C PRO A 640 42.71 -19.72 2.05
N VAL A 641 42.43 -19.24 0.85
CA VAL A 641 41.08 -18.90 0.39
C VAL A 641 40.26 -20.19 0.39
N SER A 642 39.20 -20.25 1.20
CA SER A 642 38.25 -21.35 1.21
C SER A 642 37.48 -21.38 -0.11
N LEU A 643 37.63 -22.44 -0.90
CA LEU A 643 36.71 -22.74 -2.01
C LEU A 643 35.32 -23.03 -1.41
N ALA A 644 34.32 -22.24 -1.81
CA ALA A 644 32.94 -22.40 -1.38
C ALA A 644 32.40 -23.79 -1.79
N THR A 645 31.82 -24.52 -0.85
CA THR A 645 31.15 -25.79 -1.12
C THR A 645 29.85 -25.50 -1.87
N PRO A 646 29.58 -26.11 -3.03
CA PRO A 646 28.33 -25.90 -3.75
C PRO A 646 27.13 -26.33 -2.88
N ASN A 647 26.12 -25.47 -2.80
CA ASN A 647 24.85 -25.75 -2.12
C ASN A 647 23.97 -26.65 -3.00
N ARG A 648 22.90 -27.21 -2.43
CA ARG A 648 21.94 -28.06 -3.18
C ARG A 648 21.14 -27.28 -4.23
N TYR A 649 21.29 -25.95 -4.31
CA TYR A 649 20.80 -25.14 -5.42
C TYR A 649 21.55 -25.41 -6.74
N ALA A 650 22.84 -25.74 -6.69
CA ALA A 650 23.70 -25.83 -7.88
C ALA A 650 23.17 -26.70 -9.04
N PRO A 651 22.59 -27.91 -8.83
CA PRO A 651 22.02 -28.71 -9.92
C PRO A 651 20.65 -28.23 -10.43
N ASN A 652 19.90 -27.44 -9.66
CA ASN A 652 18.61 -26.87 -10.09
C ASN A 652 18.76 -25.55 -10.88
N ILE A 653 19.98 -25.01 -10.92
CA ILE A 653 20.35 -23.80 -11.68
C ILE A 653 20.45 -24.09 -13.20
N CYS A 654 20.27 -25.31 -13.71
CA CYS A 654 20.18 -25.51 -15.17
C CYS A 654 18.80 -25.14 -15.78
N LEU A 655 17.81 -24.72 -14.98
CA LEU A 655 16.47 -24.27 -15.42
C LEU A 655 16.22 -22.80 -15.01
N ILE A 656 17.20 -21.94 -15.30
CA ILE A 656 17.29 -20.53 -14.87
C ILE A 656 16.13 -19.64 -15.31
N HIS A 657 15.33 -19.97 -16.33
CA HIS A 657 14.32 -19.01 -16.80
C HIS A 657 13.11 -18.88 -15.84
N ASP A 658 12.53 -20.00 -15.40
CA ASP A 658 11.27 -19.98 -14.64
C ASP A 658 11.47 -19.62 -13.16
N THR A 659 12.61 -20.01 -12.59
CA THR A 659 12.96 -19.69 -11.19
C THR A 659 13.19 -18.18 -11.00
N PHE A 660 13.70 -17.49 -12.03
CA PHE A 660 13.95 -16.06 -12.02
C PHE A 660 12.64 -15.26 -12.15
N LEU A 661 11.69 -15.75 -12.96
CA LEU A 661 10.35 -15.17 -13.06
C LEU A 661 9.58 -15.30 -11.73
N LEU A 662 9.73 -16.43 -11.04
CA LEU A 662 9.10 -16.68 -9.74
C LEU A 662 9.61 -15.74 -8.65
N ALA A 663 10.94 -15.58 -8.56
CA ALA A 663 11.57 -14.67 -7.62
C ALA A 663 11.18 -13.21 -7.89
N ALA A 664 11.03 -12.83 -9.16
CA ALA A 664 10.54 -11.52 -9.57
C ALA A 664 9.11 -11.26 -9.11
N GLN A 665 8.19 -12.21 -9.35
CA GLN A 665 6.81 -12.09 -8.91
C GLN A 665 6.68 -12.03 -7.38
N MET A 666 7.40 -12.89 -6.66
CA MET A 666 7.41 -12.86 -5.18
C MET A 666 7.99 -11.54 -4.65
N GLY A 667 9.04 -11.02 -5.28
CA GLY A 667 9.62 -9.72 -4.97
C GLY A 667 8.62 -8.57 -5.18
N CYS A 668 7.87 -8.60 -6.28
CA CYS A 668 6.81 -7.62 -6.55
C CYS A 668 5.71 -7.65 -5.48
N ALA A 669 5.17 -8.82 -5.17
CA ALA A 669 4.11 -8.94 -4.17
C ALA A 669 4.57 -8.53 -2.77
N LEU A 670 5.82 -8.83 -2.41
CA LEU A 670 6.39 -8.40 -1.13
C LEU A 670 6.60 -6.87 -1.09
N LEU A 671 7.03 -6.25 -2.18
CA LEU A 671 7.14 -4.79 -2.28
C LEU A 671 5.77 -4.10 -2.23
N ASP A 672 4.75 -4.65 -2.90
CA ASP A 672 3.37 -4.16 -2.82
C ASP A 672 2.83 -4.21 -1.39
N PHE A 673 3.11 -5.29 -0.66
CA PHE A 673 2.75 -5.41 0.76
C PHE A 673 3.49 -4.38 1.62
N VAL A 674 4.81 -4.28 1.46
CA VAL A 674 5.64 -3.27 2.14
C VAL A 674 5.08 -1.87 1.94
N TRP A 675 4.63 -1.55 0.73
CA TRP A 675 4.10 -0.23 0.41
C TRP A 675 2.93 0.18 1.30
N ALA A 676 2.07 -0.77 1.71
CA ALA A 676 0.92 -0.49 2.57
C ALA A 676 1.30 -0.19 4.03
N VAL A 677 2.43 -0.70 4.52
CA VAL A 677 2.82 -0.67 5.95
C VAL A 677 4.06 0.19 6.24
N ARG A 678 4.60 0.88 5.23
CA ARG A 678 5.89 1.61 5.32
C ARG A 678 5.96 2.75 6.33
N TYR A 679 4.84 3.36 6.70
CA TYR A 679 4.78 4.47 7.68
C TYR A 679 4.15 4.06 9.02
N HIS A 680 4.33 2.80 9.42
CA HIS A 680 3.77 2.30 10.67
C HIS A 680 4.36 2.99 11.91
N ALA A 681 3.54 3.29 12.92
CA ALA A 681 3.99 3.96 14.14
C ALA A 681 5.00 3.13 14.96
N ASP A 682 4.82 1.80 14.96
CA ASP A 682 5.70 0.85 15.64
C ASP A 682 7.05 0.68 14.91
N GLN A 683 8.15 0.87 15.64
CA GLN A 683 9.52 0.75 15.13
C GLN A 683 9.88 -0.67 14.66
N MET A 684 9.37 -1.72 15.32
CA MET A 684 9.67 -3.11 14.97
C MET A 684 9.04 -3.49 13.64
N VAL A 685 7.85 -2.95 13.37
CA VAL A 685 7.17 -3.11 12.08
C VAL A 685 7.95 -2.40 10.99
N ARG A 686 8.37 -1.14 11.18
CA ARG A 686 9.20 -0.41 10.19
C ARG A 686 10.53 -1.11 9.91
N ARG A 687 11.20 -1.65 10.93
CA ARG A 687 12.41 -2.48 10.76
C ARG A 687 12.14 -3.72 9.92
N GLY A 688 11.04 -4.44 10.18
CA GLY A 688 10.63 -5.61 9.41
C GLY A 688 10.35 -5.28 7.93
N VAL A 689 9.72 -4.14 7.68
CA VAL A 689 9.46 -3.62 6.33
C VAL A 689 10.77 -3.31 5.60
N LEU A 690 11.71 -2.61 6.24
CA LEU A 690 13.02 -2.31 5.65
C LEU A 690 13.85 -3.57 5.40
N PHE A 691 13.77 -4.55 6.29
CA PHE A 691 14.40 -5.85 6.10
C PHE A 691 13.83 -6.60 4.89
N ALA A 692 12.50 -6.55 4.68
CA ALA A 692 11.86 -7.14 3.51
C ALA A 692 12.37 -6.49 2.20
N VAL A 693 12.47 -5.15 2.17
CA VAL A 693 13.01 -4.41 1.01
C VAL A 693 14.46 -4.77 0.73
N CYS A 694 15.30 -4.79 1.78
CA CYS A 694 16.68 -5.29 1.71
C CYS A 694 16.74 -6.70 1.10
N SER A 695 15.85 -7.59 1.55
CA SER A 695 15.81 -8.99 1.12
C SER A 695 15.43 -9.11 -0.36
N VAL A 696 14.50 -8.28 -0.85
CA VAL A 696 14.15 -8.21 -2.27
C VAL A 696 15.34 -7.75 -3.11
N PHE A 697 16.03 -6.68 -2.70
CA PHE A 697 17.20 -6.18 -3.44
C PHE A 697 18.41 -7.12 -3.42
N LEU A 698 18.57 -7.93 -2.37
CA LEU A 698 19.60 -8.96 -2.30
C LEU A 698 19.29 -10.18 -3.15
N SER A 699 18.01 -10.55 -3.24
CA SER A 699 17.59 -11.81 -3.84
C SER A 699 17.26 -11.70 -5.33
N MET A 700 16.92 -10.50 -5.81
CA MET A 700 16.52 -10.31 -7.21
C MET A 700 17.69 -9.95 -8.14
N PRO A 701 17.72 -10.53 -9.36
CA PRO A 701 18.67 -10.13 -10.39
C PRO A 701 18.42 -8.68 -10.83
N SER A 702 19.51 -7.96 -11.14
CA SER A 702 19.45 -6.55 -11.53
C SER A 702 18.69 -6.26 -12.83
N GLN A 703 18.52 -7.26 -13.71
CA GLN A 703 17.74 -7.15 -14.95
C GLN A 703 16.24 -7.06 -14.67
N ASN A 704 15.70 -7.93 -13.82
CA ASN A 704 14.26 -7.97 -13.50
C ASN A 704 13.84 -6.81 -12.60
N LEU A 705 14.75 -6.30 -11.76
CA LEU A 705 14.52 -5.09 -10.96
C LEU A 705 14.11 -3.91 -11.85
N LEU A 706 14.77 -3.76 -13.01
CA LEU A 706 14.58 -2.65 -13.94
C LEU A 706 13.44 -2.85 -14.94
N VAL A 707 13.07 -4.08 -15.26
CA VAL A 707 12.01 -4.36 -16.25
C VAL A 707 10.66 -4.48 -15.58
N ASP A 708 10.57 -5.25 -14.48
CA ASP A 708 9.28 -5.57 -13.84
C ASP A 708 8.90 -4.58 -12.72
N ILE A 709 9.87 -3.85 -12.15
CA ILE A 709 9.68 -3.02 -10.94
C ILE A 709 10.18 -1.57 -11.13
N SER A 710 10.48 -1.14 -12.36
CA SER A 710 11.04 0.20 -12.65
C SER A 710 10.29 1.36 -11.99
N ASP A 711 8.97 1.36 -12.09
CA ASP A 711 8.10 2.42 -11.55
C ASP A 711 8.14 2.47 -10.01
N GLN A 712 8.13 1.29 -9.36
CA GLN A 712 8.19 1.20 -7.90
C GLN A 712 9.61 1.46 -7.37
N LEU A 713 10.66 1.20 -8.14
CA LEU A 713 12.04 1.42 -7.72
C LEU A 713 12.37 2.88 -7.49
N PHE A 714 11.86 3.79 -8.32
CA PHE A 714 12.10 5.22 -8.14
C PHE A 714 11.44 5.73 -6.86
N GLU A 715 10.19 5.31 -6.60
CA GLU A 715 9.48 5.65 -5.37
C GLU A 715 10.15 5.01 -4.14
N THR A 716 10.57 3.75 -4.25
CA THR A 716 11.27 3.03 -3.17
C THR A 716 12.60 3.70 -2.85
N ARG A 717 13.36 4.14 -3.86
CA ARG A 717 14.61 4.89 -3.68
C ARG A 717 14.37 6.20 -2.94
N SER A 718 13.37 6.99 -3.36
CA SER A 718 13.02 8.26 -2.71
C SER A 718 12.62 8.03 -1.26
N TRP A 719 11.75 7.06 -1.01
CA TRP A 719 11.30 6.72 0.34
C TRP A 719 12.45 6.22 1.24
N LEU A 720 13.35 5.38 0.72
CA LEU A 720 14.52 4.93 1.48
C LEU A 720 15.47 6.08 1.81
N ALA A 721 15.61 7.10 0.94
CA ALA A 721 16.38 8.30 1.23
C ALA A 721 15.73 9.10 2.36
N ASP A 722 14.41 9.28 2.32
CA ASP A 722 13.64 9.96 3.37
C ASP A 722 13.78 9.23 4.72
N VAL A 723 13.73 7.89 4.72
CA VAL A 723 13.91 7.08 5.95
C VAL A 723 15.34 7.15 6.46
N ALA A 724 16.34 7.11 5.57
CA ALA A 724 17.75 7.18 5.94
C ALA A 724 18.10 8.51 6.65
N GLU A 725 17.46 9.61 6.26
CA GLU A 725 17.68 10.93 6.85
C GLU A 725 16.73 11.23 8.03
N GLY A 726 15.49 10.72 8.00
CA GLY A 726 14.40 11.20 8.84
C GLY A 726 13.77 10.21 9.82
N ASP A 727 14.05 8.90 9.76
CA ASP A 727 13.42 7.96 10.70
C ASP A 727 13.97 8.16 12.13
N PRO A 728 13.13 8.21 13.18
CA PRO A 728 13.60 8.34 14.57
C PRO A 728 14.48 7.16 15.02
N ASP A 729 14.29 5.97 14.46
CA ASP A 729 15.02 4.76 14.83
C ASP A 729 16.34 4.60 14.06
N ALA A 730 17.43 4.33 14.79
CA ALA A 730 18.78 4.23 14.21
C ALA A 730 18.96 2.99 13.33
N ASP A 731 18.33 1.86 13.68
CA ASP A 731 18.42 0.63 12.92
C ASP A 731 17.62 0.75 11.61
N CYS A 732 16.45 1.40 11.64
CA CYS A 732 15.73 1.80 10.43
C CYS A 732 16.60 2.66 9.49
N ARG A 733 17.25 3.71 10.01
CA ARG A 733 18.16 4.53 9.19
C ARG A 733 19.29 3.71 8.58
N SER A 734 19.90 2.79 9.35
CA SER A 734 20.96 1.92 8.87
C SER A 734 20.49 0.97 7.76
N LEU A 735 19.35 0.29 7.95
CA LEU A 735 18.76 -0.62 6.95
C LEU A 735 18.36 0.12 5.67
N ALA A 736 17.87 1.35 5.78
CA ALA A 736 17.55 2.18 4.63
C ALA A 736 18.80 2.55 3.82
N VAL A 737 19.89 2.97 4.47
CA VAL A 737 21.18 3.22 3.82
C VAL A 737 21.72 1.95 3.15
N GLN A 738 21.65 0.80 3.83
CA GLN A 738 22.09 -0.48 3.25
C GLN A 738 21.28 -0.84 2.00
N SER A 739 19.95 -0.68 2.06
CA SER A 739 19.06 -0.90 0.92
C SER A 739 19.41 0.00 -0.28
N LEU A 740 19.68 1.28 -0.03
CA LEU A 740 20.10 2.24 -1.07
C LEU A 740 21.42 1.85 -1.73
N VAL A 741 22.41 1.43 -0.93
CA VAL A 741 23.71 0.98 -1.44
C VAL A 741 23.55 -0.27 -2.31
N LEU A 742 22.69 -1.21 -1.92
CA LEU A 742 22.39 -2.39 -2.71
C LEU A 742 21.71 -2.03 -4.04
N LEU A 743 20.73 -1.13 -4.00
CA LEU A 743 20.05 -0.65 -5.20
C LEU A 743 21.03 0.04 -6.17
N ASP A 744 21.89 0.94 -5.66
CA ASP A 744 22.90 1.62 -6.48
C ASP A 744 23.94 0.67 -7.07
N LYS A 745 24.34 -0.37 -6.33
CA LYS A 745 25.23 -1.42 -6.84
C LYS A 745 24.58 -2.20 -7.97
N SER A 746 23.31 -2.57 -7.82
CA SER A 746 22.54 -3.29 -8.84
C SER A 746 22.36 -2.46 -10.12
N LEU A 747 22.12 -1.15 -10.00
CA LEU A 747 22.02 -0.23 -11.13
C LEU A 747 23.37 -0.02 -11.85
N LYS A 748 24.47 0.15 -11.09
CA LYS A 748 25.82 0.32 -11.67
C LYS A 748 26.31 -0.93 -12.40
N LYS A 749 25.97 -2.12 -11.89
CA LYS A 749 26.36 -3.40 -12.52
C LYS A 749 25.76 -3.56 -13.92
N GLN A 750 24.57 -3.02 -14.18
CA GLN A 750 23.93 -3.06 -15.51
C GLN A 750 24.50 -2.03 -16.48
N LEU A 751 24.90 -0.84 -15.99
CA LEU A 751 25.57 0.17 -16.81
C LEU A 751 26.95 -0.28 -17.33
N GLN A 752 27.58 -1.24 -16.65
CA GLN A 752 28.90 -1.77 -17.01
C GLN A 752 28.85 -3.04 -17.87
N ASP A 753 27.68 -3.66 -18.05
CA ASP A 753 27.55 -4.91 -18.81
C ASP A 753 26.29 -4.92 -19.70
N PRO A 754 26.32 -4.24 -20.86
CA PRO A 754 25.19 -4.18 -21.79
C PRO A 754 25.10 -5.39 -22.74
N GLN A 755 25.92 -6.44 -22.55
CA GLN A 755 25.92 -7.64 -23.40
C GLN A 755 25.74 -8.94 -22.59
N ALA A 756 24.48 -9.28 -22.30
CA ALA A 756 24.05 -10.68 -22.19
C ALA A 756 22.72 -10.81 -22.97
N PRO A 757 22.57 -11.84 -23.80
CA PRO A 757 21.73 -11.79 -25.00
C PRO A 757 20.24 -11.74 -24.67
N THR A 758 19.53 -10.85 -25.38
CA THR A 758 18.18 -11.15 -25.87
C THR A 758 18.24 -12.46 -26.63
N VAL A 759 17.77 -13.56 -26.03
CA VAL A 759 17.51 -14.79 -26.76
C VAL A 759 16.02 -14.81 -27.08
N GLU A 760 15.77 -14.89 -28.38
CA GLU A 760 14.48 -14.87 -29.04
C GLU A 760 13.58 -16.04 -28.60
N THR A 761 12.27 -15.74 -28.56
CA THR A 761 11.06 -16.60 -28.52
C THR A 761 10.80 -17.50 -27.33
#